data_AF-A0AAD7QNW4-F1
#
_entry.id   AF-A0AAD7QNW4-F1
#
_cell.length_a   1.000
_cell.length_b   1.000
_cell.length_c   1.000
_cell.angle_alpha   90.00
_cell.angle_beta   90.00
_cell.angle_gamma   90.00
#
_symmetry.space_group_name_H-M   'P 1'
#
loop_
_entity.id
_entity.type
_entity.pdbx_description
1 polymer ?
#
loop_
_entity_poly.entity_id
_entity_poly.type
_entity_poly.pdbx_seq_one_letter_code
_entity_poly.pdbx_strand_id
1 'polypeptide(L)'
;MYRKILLLLVVFHALGGRALPVNHTDDQVEAPILSGTFQNPSVNVRPRFRYWLPDASINTTFLSDDIAQLAQRGAGGVEFLNYFDYGGLVAPPSTDWNIYGYGTPAYREVLKAALEAHKDHGLIMDFSMGPQSGQGVPAAPDEIGLAYNLYFYNASLSECECFIGTCECFMGTLPGWGSGELVSALTFAITNTTGVSSLITGTSILVGDVVNASQYLISPSVNSTQYTISSESLTDVTDLVREDGSISITAPSIDGALSYMLLTSYYSRSYARACVASSPNPENILQNGSFAVDHFSQAGAQLTTDFLEKYILIDGIDDLMREVGNYIWEDSVEIPSQVMWTPNLTHVFREQHGYGIEKYVPLLAGKNGAQEMGSSIGSTFFVFDTPNEGAGIVGDYRETLTYLLGIYYDWLTNWTNSYLNLQFSGQIGYNLPVDMLSNIPRVNAPETESLSFNNNLDSFRQYCGPANLAGKRVISMEMGSDYLETYTQTWTDLLKDGKRAFVTGVNQAIFHGAPYSHTYPNTTWPGFTTFQYSFGAHHSRHQPAWDVGYAHAINYVARTQFVLQTGVPKVDLVFWDKKTAEYAYPNTSYVPSDLSTAGYTYTYLSPDNFALDVAQVRNGILAPSAQSFRALIVRANETLTVDGVLALEKFAKAELPIIFSGGIPTVYNTRNGKDTEHTQGILESILSLPNVYKVSYESLACAVASIGVSPRTKVNTNGTWFTHWREDSNGDVYVFIYNDGVPSVGNISFETTQRPIFLNAWTGEQTPVVYYTVDGLYTTIPFSLGYTETAIIKFSKEGNVPHEHIVSTPDVELYFRHFATSGRPSVRIFAQGDVNEPIVLSNGSLVEVHSPVPKAFSLKKWTLTVEQWLPPTDLYNVEIVADKSNITFSLPGSNLESWSSISDSLINVSGIGYYNTTFHWPPSGCTHDQLGALLTIPPIPQGITVSLNGKELPNVDITHPIVDISAYVQQDKNVLSISVASTLWNVLTPIWPKLSTGRSTATPSVEAFQALGFGALQDYGIIGEVQVVPYVGLDL
;
A
#
# COMPACT_ATOMS: atom_id res chain seq x y z
N MET A 1 -38.95 7.80 15.30
CA MET A 1 -38.75 8.98 14.42
C MET A 1 -37.42 8.88 13.65
N TYR A 2 -36.31 8.56 14.31
CA TYR A 2 -34.98 8.33 13.70
C TYR A 2 -34.94 7.35 12.51
N ARG A 3 -35.58 6.17 12.60
CA ARG A 3 -35.65 5.21 11.47
C ARG A 3 -36.41 5.71 10.23
N LYS A 4 -37.34 6.67 10.39
CA LYS A 4 -38.05 7.27 9.25
C LYS A 4 -37.24 8.38 8.58
N ILE A 5 -36.34 9.04 9.32
CA ILE A 5 -35.41 10.04 8.78
C ILE A 5 -34.31 9.35 7.96
N LEU A 6 -33.82 8.18 8.39
CA LEU A 6 -32.87 7.38 7.62
C LEU A 6 -33.47 6.88 6.29
N LEU A 7 -34.73 6.42 6.30
CA LEU A 7 -35.40 5.97 5.07
C LEU A 7 -35.69 7.13 4.10
N LEU A 8 -35.96 8.33 4.61
CA LEU A 8 -36.13 9.54 3.79
C LEU A 8 -34.80 10.03 3.21
N LEU A 9 -33.68 9.85 3.90
CA LEU A 9 -32.33 10.12 3.38
C LEU A 9 -31.97 9.18 2.23
N VAL A 10 -32.29 7.89 2.32
CA VAL A 10 -32.02 6.91 1.26
C VAL A 10 -32.82 7.20 -0.02
N VAL A 11 -34.05 7.72 0.10
CA VAL A 11 -34.90 8.05 -1.07
C VAL A 11 -34.56 9.42 -1.68
N PHE A 12 -34.03 10.37 -0.90
CA PHE A 12 -33.56 11.67 -1.44
C PHE A 12 -32.21 11.59 -2.17
N HIS A 13 -31.35 10.62 -1.87
CA HIS A 13 -30.04 10.47 -2.53
C HIS A 13 -30.11 9.80 -3.92
N ALA A 14 -31.27 9.27 -4.32
CA ALA A 14 -31.48 8.84 -5.71
C ALA A 14 -31.60 10.02 -6.70
N LEU A 15 -31.58 11.27 -6.21
CA LEU A 15 -31.61 12.51 -6.99
C LEU A 15 -30.52 13.47 -6.46
N GLY A 16 -29.29 13.33 -6.96
CA GLY A 16 -28.23 14.37 -6.93
C GLY A 16 -27.93 15.02 -5.58
N GLY A 17 -27.80 14.24 -4.49
CA GLY A 17 -27.44 14.73 -3.15
C GLY A 17 -25.97 14.47 -2.83
N ARG A 18 -25.29 15.51 -2.30
CA ARG A 18 -23.86 15.57 -1.90
C ARG A 18 -23.22 14.21 -1.58
N ALA A 19 -22.13 13.88 -2.28
CA ALA A 19 -21.39 12.63 -2.07
C ALA A 19 -20.67 12.58 -0.69
N LEU A 20 -20.35 13.75 -0.13
CA LEU A 20 -19.56 13.87 1.10
C LEU A 20 -20.39 13.75 2.39
N PRO A 21 -19.86 13.11 3.45
CA PRO A 21 -20.49 13.04 4.78
C PRO A 21 -20.64 14.40 5.48
N VAL A 22 -21.55 14.44 6.47
CA VAL A 22 -21.95 15.67 7.19
C VAL A 22 -20.84 16.25 8.07
N ASN A 23 -19.97 15.41 8.65
CA ASN A 23 -18.78 15.83 9.40
C ASN A 23 -17.53 15.28 8.70
N HIS A 24 -17.10 15.97 7.65
CA HIS A 24 -16.11 15.46 6.70
C HIS A 24 -14.69 15.35 7.28
N THR A 25 -14.35 16.11 8.30
CA THR A 25 -12.98 16.16 8.87
C THR A 25 -12.74 15.12 9.96
N ASP A 26 -13.73 14.31 10.32
CA ASP A 26 -13.57 13.23 11.31
C ASP A 26 -12.88 12.02 10.66
N ASP A 27 -11.59 11.90 10.95
CA ASP A 27 -10.69 10.86 10.46
C ASP A 27 -10.66 9.63 11.37
N GLN A 28 -11.47 9.60 12.42
CA GLN A 28 -11.44 8.56 13.43
C GLN A 28 -12.30 7.34 13.04
N VAL A 29 -11.89 6.15 13.49
CA VAL A 29 -12.72 4.94 13.43
C VAL A 29 -14.11 5.21 14.03
N GLU A 30 -15.15 4.62 13.44
CA GLU A 30 -16.56 4.89 13.76
C GLU A 30 -17.06 6.32 13.46
N ALA A 31 -16.28 7.17 12.76
CA ALA A 31 -16.78 8.45 12.26
C ALA A 31 -18.08 8.25 11.46
N PRO A 32 -19.07 9.16 11.60
CA PRO A 32 -20.38 9.02 10.97
C PRO A 32 -20.32 9.32 9.45
N ILE A 33 -19.78 8.38 8.69
CA ILE A 33 -19.74 8.42 7.24
C ILE A 33 -20.91 7.65 6.62
N LEU A 34 -21.37 8.06 5.44
CA LEU A 34 -22.29 7.26 4.65
C LEU A 34 -21.48 6.13 4.00
N SER A 35 -21.38 4.97 4.65
CA SER A 35 -20.65 3.80 4.12
C SER A 35 -21.46 2.97 3.12
N GLY A 36 -22.78 3.09 3.12
CA GLY A 36 -23.68 2.26 2.31
C GLY A 36 -24.03 0.95 3.02
N THR A 37 -24.13 -0.15 2.27
CA THR A 37 -24.33 -1.49 2.82
C THR A 37 -23.27 -2.44 2.28
N PHE A 38 -23.10 -3.62 2.91
CA PHE A 38 -22.21 -4.64 2.36
C PHE A 38 -22.58 -5.02 0.92
N GLN A 39 -23.87 -5.10 0.58
CA GLN A 39 -24.31 -5.40 -0.79
C GLN A 39 -23.91 -4.31 -1.77
N ASN A 40 -24.14 -3.05 -1.38
CA ASN A 40 -23.91 -1.85 -2.17
C ASN A 40 -23.11 -0.83 -1.36
N PRO A 41 -21.77 -0.98 -1.31
CA PRO A 41 -20.93 0.01 -0.67
C PRO A 41 -21.05 1.36 -1.39
N SER A 42 -21.04 2.45 -0.62
CA SER A 42 -21.09 3.81 -1.15
C SER A 42 -19.75 4.23 -1.77
N VAL A 43 -19.72 5.39 -2.43
CA VAL A 43 -18.48 5.97 -2.97
C VAL A 43 -17.42 6.29 -1.90
N ASN A 44 -17.82 6.51 -0.65
CA ASN A 44 -16.89 6.81 0.46
C ASN A 44 -15.99 5.62 0.86
N VAL A 45 -16.38 4.40 0.49
CA VAL A 45 -15.68 3.16 0.88
C VAL A 45 -15.25 2.32 -0.34
N ARG A 46 -15.49 2.81 -1.56
CA ARG A 46 -15.10 2.17 -2.82
C ARG A 46 -13.64 2.48 -3.15
N PRO A 47 -12.92 1.59 -3.85
CA PRO A 47 -11.57 1.89 -4.32
C PRO A 47 -11.59 3.06 -5.30
N ARG A 48 -10.45 3.74 -5.42
CA ARG A 48 -10.24 4.81 -6.39
C ARG A 48 -9.17 4.42 -7.39
N PHE A 49 -9.02 5.23 -8.43
CA PHE A 49 -7.92 5.10 -9.39
C PHE A 49 -7.05 6.34 -9.29
N ARG A 50 -5.73 6.16 -9.29
CA ARG A 50 -4.81 7.26 -9.54
C ARG A 50 -4.96 7.68 -10.99
N TYR A 51 -5.50 8.87 -11.23
CA TYR A 51 -5.78 9.38 -12.57
C TYR A 51 -4.61 10.22 -13.06
N TRP A 52 -3.94 9.76 -14.12
CA TRP A 52 -2.76 10.42 -14.66
C TRP A 52 -3.16 11.48 -15.67
N LEU A 53 -3.23 12.74 -15.23
CA LEU A 53 -3.40 13.88 -16.11
C LEU A 53 -2.07 14.23 -16.79
N PRO A 54 -1.93 14.13 -18.12
CA PRO A 54 -0.66 14.48 -18.79
C PRO A 54 -0.32 15.96 -18.67
N ASP A 55 -1.25 16.85 -19.04
CA ASP A 55 -1.20 18.29 -18.78
C ASP A 55 -2.55 18.95 -19.09
N ALA A 56 -2.61 20.28 -19.02
CA ALA A 56 -3.84 21.04 -19.28
C ALA A 56 -4.17 21.27 -20.77
N SER A 57 -3.44 20.66 -21.72
CA SER A 57 -3.74 20.76 -23.16
C SER A 57 -4.84 19.79 -23.62
N ILE A 58 -5.27 18.88 -22.73
CA ILE A 58 -6.28 17.87 -23.01
C ILE A 58 -7.68 18.46 -23.21
N ASN A 59 -8.58 17.65 -23.78
CA ASN A 59 -9.98 18.03 -23.93
C ASN A 59 -10.78 17.68 -22.65
N THR A 60 -11.44 18.66 -22.07
CA THR A 60 -12.22 18.52 -20.83
C THR A 60 -13.45 17.61 -20.96
N THR A 61 -14.04 17.52 -22.16
CA THR A 61 -15.15 16.58 -22.43
C THR A 61 -14.68 15.13 -22.33
N PHE A 62 -13.47 14.86 -22.84
CA PHE A 62 -12.86 13.54 -22.83
C PHE A 62 -12.38 13.14 -21.43
N LEU A 63 -11.83 14.09 -20.67
CA LEU A 63 -11.57 13.88 -19.24
C LEU A 63 -12.86 13.52 -18.48
N SER A 64 -13.95 14.24 -18.75
CA SER A 64 -15.24 13.98 -18.12
C SER A 64 -15.78 12.59 -18.49
N ASP A 65 -15.57 12.15 -19.74
CA ASP A 65 -15.91 10.80 -20.19
C ASP A 65 -15.10 9.72 -19.45
N ASP A 66 -13.79 9.89 -19.27
CA ASP A 66 -12.96 8.96 -18.49
C ASP A 66 -13.51 8.79 -17.05
N ILE A 67 -13.81 9.90 -16.38
CA ILE A 67 -14.39 9.90 -15.02
C ILE A 67 -15.77 9.22 -15.02
N ALA A 68 -16.62 9.51 -16.01
CA ALA A 68 -17.92 8.87 -16.17
C ALA A 68 -17.80 7.35 -16.38
N GLN A 69 -16.82 6.91 -17.17
CA GLN A 69 -16.58 5.49 -17.42
C GLN A 69 -16.10 4.75 -16.17
N LEU A 70 -15.22 5.37 -15.36
CA LEU A 70 -14.83 4.83 -14.06
C LEU A 70 -16.03 4.73 -13.11
N ALA A 71 -16.90 5.75 -13.08
CA ALA A 71 -18.13 5.74 -12.29
C ALA A 71 -19.04 4.55 -12.66
N GLN A 72 -19.26 4.32 -13.95
CA GLN A 72 -20.10 3.24 -14.47
C GLN A 72 -19.63 1.84 -14.06
N ARG A 73 -18.32 1.68 -13.77
CA ARG A 73 -17.70 0.41 -13.34
C ARG A 73 -17.59 0.28 -11.83
N GLY A 74 -18.05 1.29 -11.08
CA GLY A 74 -18.17 1.25 -9.63
C GLY A 74 -16.97 1.82 -8.87
N ALA A 75 -16.14 2.66 -9.49
CA ALA A 75 -15.12 3.42 -8.76
C ALA A 75 -15.77 4.35 -7.70
N GLY A 76 -15.06 4.62 -6.61
CA GLY A 76 -15.43 5.68 -5.66
C GLY A 76 -15.09 7.09 -6.18
N GLY A 77 -14.16 7.15 -7.12
CA GLY A 77 -13.68 8.36 -7.79
C GLY A 77 -12.22 8.21 -8.16
N VAL A 78 -11.49 9.32 -8.22
CA VAL A 78 -10.08 9.32 -8.60
C VAL A 78 -9.20 10.08 -7.60
N GLU A 79 -7.96 9.64 -7.49
CA GLU A 79 -6.86 10.47 -7.01
C GLU A 79 -6.27 11.21 -8.22
N PHE A 80 -6.64 12.47 -8.36
CA PHE A 80 -6.34 13.30 -9.52
C PHE A 80 -4.90 13.81 -9.44
N LEU A 81 -4.02 13.16 -10.21
CA LEU A 81 -2.58 13.39 -10.17
C LEU A 81 -2.10 14.16 -11.40
N ASN A 82 -1.33 15.20 -11.15
CA ASN A 82 -0.85 16.16 -12.14
C ASN A 82 0.45 15.67 -12.83
N TYR A 83 0.37 14.62 -13.64
CA TYR A 83 1.51 13.91 -14.25
C TYR A 83 2.14 14.66 -15.45
N PHE A 84 2.91 15.72 -15.19
CA PHE A 84 3.66 16.45 -16.23
C PHE A 84 4.95 15.72 -16.67
N ASP A 85 4.84 14.46 -17.11
CA ASP A 85 5.93 13.58 -17.60
C ASP A 85 7.20 13.58 -16.71
N TYR A 86 7.01 13.60 -15.38
CA TYR A 86 8.07 13.73 -14.38
C TYR A 86 9.11 14.82 -14.69
N GLY A 87 8.69 15.96 -15.25
CA GLY A 87 9.57 17.10 -15.50
C GLY A 87 10.68 16.75 -16.51
N GLY A 88 10.42 15.72 -17.30
CA GLY A 88 11.32 15.18 -18.29
C GLY A 88 12.55 14.44 -17.78
N LEU A 89 12.53 13.94 -16.54
CA LEU A 89 13.45 12.90 -16.08
C LEU A 89 13.41 11.66 -16.98
N VAL A 90 12.23 11.39 -17.54
CA VAL A 90 11.93 10.24 -18.39
C VAL A 90 12.11 10.62 -19.88
N ALA A 91 11.57 11.74 -20.36
CA ALA A 91 11.75 12.27 -21.72
C ALA A 91 11.61 13.80 -21.79
N PRO A 92 12.11 14.53 -22.81
CA PRO A 92 12.09 15.99 -22.82
C PRO A 92 10.70 16.59 -22.50
N PRO A 93 10.60 17.59 -21.58
CA PRO A 93 9.31 18.14 -21.17
C PRO A 93 8.45 18.57 -22.36
N SER A 94 7.23 18.03 -22.44
CA SER A 94 6.33 18.19 -23.60
C SER A 94 5.34 19.35 -23.41
N THR A 95 4.95 19.64 -22.18
CA THR A 95 3.97 20.66 -21.80
C THR A 95 4.47 22.08 -22.03
N ASP A 96 3.70 22.93 -22.71
CA ASP A 96 3.96 24.38 -22.77
C ASP A 96 3.50 25.06 -21.48
N TRP A 97 4.42 25.28 -20.55
CA TRP A 97 4.16 25.91 -19.26
C TRP A 97 3.70 27.38 -19.35
N ASN A 98 3.81 28.03 -20.52
CA ASN A 98 3.22 29.36 -20.70
C ASN A 98 1.70 29.34 -20.75
N ILE A 99 1.11 28.20 -21.12
CA ILE A 99 -0.32 28.05 -21.35
C ILE A 99 -0.91 27.01 -20.39
N TYR A 100 -0.26 25.86 -20.24
CA TYR A 100 -0.79 24.66 -19.59
C TYR A 100 -0.11 24.29 -18.26
N GLY A 101 0.80 25.15 -17.76
CA GLY A 101 1.51 24.92 -16.50
C GLY A 101 0.58 24.86 -15.28
N TYR A 102 1.03 24.23 -14.21
CA TYR A 102 0.28 24.13 -12.95
C TYR A 102 -0.07 25.53 -12.40
N GLY A 103 -1.35 25.77 -12.09
CA GLY A 103 -1.85 27.07 -11.61
C GLY A 103 -2.16 28.10 -12.71
N THR A 104 -1.98 27.77 -13.99
CA THR A 104 -2.45 28.61 -15.10
C THR A 104 -3.98 28.59 -15.23
N PRO A 105 -4.61 29.55 -15.94
CA PRO A 105 -6.03 29.51 -16.23
C PRO A 105 -6.48 28.23 -16.97
N ALA A 106 -5.67 27.70 -17.91
CA ALA A 106 -6.01 26.47 -18.61
C ALA A 106 -6.01 25.26 -17.67
N TYR A 107 -5.04 25.19 -16.76
CA TYR A 107 -5.03 24.15 -15.72
C TYR A 107 -6.29 24.22 -14.83
N ARG A 108 -6.69 25.41 -14.39
CA ARG A 108 -7.91 25.59 -13.59
C ARG A 108 -9.17 25.17 -14.34
N GLU A 109 -9.25 25.40 -15.65
CA GLU A 109 -10.37 24.93 -16.48
C GLU A 109 -10.46 23.39 -16.47
N VAL A 110 -9.33 22.70 -16.60
CA VAL A 110 -9.26 21.24 -16.57
C VAL A 110 -9.63 20.69 -15.18
N LEU A 111 -9.07 21.25 -14.11
CA LEU A 111 -9.40 20.85 -12.74
C LEU A 111 -10.89 21.07 -12.43
N LYS A 112 -11.45 22.20 -12.87
CA LYS A 112 -12.88 22.49 -12.69
C LYS A 112 -13.75 21.47 -13.42
N ALA A 113 -13.42 21.13 -14.67
CA ALA A 113 -14.13 20.10 -15.42
C ALA A 113 -14.05 18.74 -14.73
N ALA A 114 -12.90 18.37 -14.17
CA ALA A 114 -12.74 17.14 -13.41
C ALA A 114 -13.67 17.11 -12.18
N LEU A 115 -13.71 18.19 -11.40
CA LEU A 115 -14.59 18.31 -10.22
C LEU A 115 -16.07 18.30 -10.60
N GLU A 116 -16.45 18.99 -11.68
CA GLU A 116 -17.83 18.98 -12.20
C GLU A 116 -18.23 17.57 -12.66
N ALA A 117 -17.34 16.83 -13.33
CA ALA A 117 -17.58 15.43 -13.69
C ALA A 117 -17.78 14.53 -12.46
N HIS A 118 -17.00 14.73 -11.40
CA HIS A 118 -17.21 13.99 -10.13
C HIS A 118 -18.59 14.28 -9.54
N LYS A 119 -18.99 15.56 -9.53
CA LYS A 119 -20.31 15.98 -9.06
C LYS A 119 -21.44 15.36 -9.87
N ASP A 120 -21.34 15.42 -11.20
CA ASP A 120 -22.37 14.93 -12.12
C ASP A 120 -22.55 13.40 -12.04
N HIS A 121 -21.49 12.68 -11.69
CA HIS A 121 -21.49 11.23 -11.55
C HIS A 121 -21.54 10.72 -10.10
N GLY A 122 -21.67 11.61 -9.12
CA GLY A 122 -21.78 11.26 -7.70
C GLY A 122 -20.52 10.61 -7.11
N LEU A 123 -19.34 10.95 -7.64
CA LEU A 123 -18.02 10.49 -7.20
C LEU A 123 -17.36 11.50 -6.25
N ILE A 124 -16.24 11.10 -5.65
CA ILE A 124 -15.39 11.96 -4.82
C ILE A 124 -13.95 11.99 -5.31
N MET A 125 -13.29 13.13 -5.21
CA MET A 125 -11.93 13.33 -5.72
C MET A 125 -10.92 13.45 -4.57
N ASP A 126 -9.83 12.70 -4.66
CA ASP A 126 -8.60 12.99 -3.92
C ASP A 126 -7.72 13.85 -4.86
N PHE A 127 -7.14 14.95 -4.38
CA PHE A 127 -6.46 15.94 -5.22
C PHE A 127 -4.98 16.07 -4.85
N SER A 128 -4.10 15.83 -5.82
CA SER A 128 -2.66 16.06 -5.64
C SER A 128 -2.35 17.56 -5.55
N MET A 129 -1.73 17.97 -4.44
CA MET A 129 -1.53 19.38 -4.07
C MET A 129 -0.47 20.14 -4.88
N GLY A 130 0.23 19.45 -5.80
CA GLY A 130 1.25 20.03 -6.66
C GLY A 130 1.37 19.27 -7.98
N PRO A 131 2.19 19.74 -8.93
CA PRO A 131 2.56 18.97 -10.11
C PRO A 131 3.36 17.72 -9.71
N GLN A 132 3.25 16.68 -10.54
CA GLN A 132 3.78 15.33 -10.33
C GLN A 132 3.23 14.69 -9.05
N SER A 133 4.07 14.61 -8.02
CA SER A 133 3.87 13.88 -6.76
C SER A 133 3.52 14.81 -5.58
N GLY A 134 3.25 16.10 -5.84
CA GLY A 134 2.79 17.04 -4.80
C GLY A 134 3.87 17.72 -3.96
N GLN A 135 5.15 17.33 -4.10
CA GLN A 135 6.28 17.77 -3.27
C GLN A 135 6.75 19.23 -3.51
N GLY A 136 6.05 20.02 -4.34
CA GLY A 136 6.54 21.35 -4.71
C GLY A 136 5.54 22.22 -5.44
N VAL A 137 5.84 23.52 -5.55
CA VAL A 137 5.01 24.49 -6.27
C VAL A 137 5.85 25.45 -7.14
N PRO A 138 5.24 26.05 -8.19
CA PRO A 138 5.83 27.20 -8.87
C PRO A 138 6.08 28.35 -7.90
N ALA A 139 7.35 28.77 -7.77
CA ALA A 139 7.78 29.78 -6.81
C ALA A 139 8.93 30.64 -7.39
N ALA A 140 9.16 31.80 -6.77
CA ALA A 140 10.36 32.58 -7.06
C ALA A 140 11.61 31.84 -6.52
N PRO A 141 12.77 31.89 -7.18
CA PRO A 141 13.97 31.18 -6.71
C PRO A 141 14.44 31.61 -5.31
N ASP A 142 14.07 32.82 -4.88
CA ASP A 142 14.40 33.38 -3.58
C ASP A 142 13.25 33.31 -2.56
N GLU A 143 12.19 32.57 -2.86
CA GLU A 143 11.05 32.38 -1.96
C GLU A 143 11.46 31.67 -0.66
N ILE A 144 10.80 32.02 0.44
CA ILE A 144 10.95 31.33 1.74
C ILE A 144 10.13 30.03 1.68
N GLY A 145 10.66 28.94 2.24
CA GLY A 145 9.99 27.64 2.24
C GLY A 145 10.41 26.70 1.11
N LEU A 146 11.35 27.09 0.25
CA LEU A 146 12.00 26.18 -0.71
C LEU A 146 12.97 25.22 -0.01
N ALA A 147 13.09 24.00 -0.53
CA ALA A 147 13.96 22.97 0.04
C ALA A 147 15.44 23.39 0.13
N TYR A 148 16.11 22.92 1.18
CA TYR A 148 17.54 23.16 1.42
C TYR A 148 18.34 21.87 1.39
N ASN A 149 19.64 22.00 1.09
CA ASN A 149 20.60 20.92 1.18
C ASN A 149 21.84 21.40 1.93
N LEU A 150 22.46 20.52 2.72
CA LEU A 150 23.78 20.75 3.31
C LEU A 150 24.87 20.20 2.37
N TYR A 151 25.81 21.06 2.00
CA TYR A 151 26.95 20.77 1.13
C TYR A 151 28.25 20.75 1.92
N PHE A 152 29.18 19.88 1.50
CA PHE A 152 30.50 19.75 2.10
C PHE A 152 31.60 20.05 1.09
N TYR A 153 32.62 20.77 1.54
CA TYR A 153 33.86 21.03 0.81
C TYR A 153 35.04 20.74 1.73
N ASN A 154 36.18 20.32 1.18
CA ASN A 154 37.35 19.98 1.97
C ASN A 154 38.65 20.55 1.37
N ALA A 155 39.66 20.64 2.23
CA ALA A 155 41.06 20.82 1.88
C ALA A 155 41.96 20.03 2.83
N SER A 156 43.11 19.57 2.34
CA SER A 156 44.13 18.95 3.20
C SER A 156 44.89 20.03 3.98
N LEU A 157 45.23 19.74 5.24
CA LEU A 157 46.22 20.53 5.97
C LEU A 157 47.63 20.07 5.58
N SER A 158 48.59 20.98 5.69
CA SER A 158 50.01 20.75 5.37
C SER A 158 50.87 20.92 6.61
N GLU A 159 51.93 20.14 6.72
CA GLU A 159 52.90 20.31 7.80
C GLU A 159 53.52 21.72 7.79
N CYS A 160 53.63 22.33 8.97
CA CYS A 160 54.32 23.60 9.17
C CYS A 160 54.93 23.73 10.57
N GLU A 161 55.85 24.69 10.71
CA GLU A 161 56.54 24.96 11.96
C GLU A 161 55.63 25.71 12.96
N CYS A 162 55.58 25.19 14.18
CA CYS A 162 54.85 25.78 15.30
C CYS A 162 55.79 26.17 16.45
N PHE A 163 55.27 26.93 17.42
CA PHE A 163 56.05 27.40 18.57
C PHE A 163 56.67 26.24 19.39
N ILE A 164 56.04 25.06 19.38
CA ILE A 164 56.58 23.80 19.91
C ILE A 164 56.27 22.69 18.89
N GLY A 165 57.29 22.12 18.24
CA GLY A 165 57.16 20.98 17.33
C GLY A 165 56.63 21.31 15.94
N THR A 166 56.16 20.28 15.24
CA THR A 166 55.45 20.39 13.96
C THR A 166 53.94 20.44 14.20
N CYS A 167 53.23 21.19 13.38
CA CYS A 167 51.77 21.25 13.33
C CYS A 167 51.30 21.00 11.91
N GLU A 168 50.00 20.83 11.78
CA GLU A 168 49.31 20.83 10.49
C GLU A 168 48.58 22.15 10.34
N CYS A 169 48.70 22.83 9.21
CA CYS A 169 48.05 24.12 9.03
C CYS A 169 47.41 24.31 7.68
N PHE A 170 46.52 25.29 7.64
CA PHE A 170 45.88 25.79 6.44
C PHE A 170 45.81 27.31 6.53
N MET A 171 46.21 27.97 5.45
CA MET A 171 46.08 29.41 5.29
C MET A 171 45.54 29.69 3.88
N GLY A 172 44.37 30.31 3.81
CA GLY A 172 43.72 30.58 2.54
C GLY A 172 42.24 30.94 2.70
N THR A 173 41.54 31.00 1.59
CA THR A 173 40.07 31.08 1.58
C THR A 173 39.49 29.71 1.91
N LEU A 174 38.41 29.67 2.69
CA LEU A 174 37.69 28.44 2.96
C LEU A 174 37.28 27.73 1.65
N PRO A 175 37.43 26.40 1.57
CA PRO A 175 36.79 25.62 0.52
C PRO A 175 35.28 25.94 0.46
N GLY A 176 34.74 26.09 -0.75
CA GLY A 176 33.31 26.38 -0.94
C GLY A 176 32.83 27.77 -0.50
N TRP A 177 33.73 28.70 -0.15
CA TRP A 177 33.31 30.05 0.26
C TRP A 177 32.41 30.73 -0.79
N GLY A 178 31.27 31.28 -0.31
CA GLY A 178 30.26 31.91 -1.17
C GLY A 178 29.24 30.95 -1.81
N SER A 179 29.30 29.65 -1.52
CA SER A 179 28.32 28.66 -2.02
C SER A 179 27.00 28.63 -1.25
N GLY A 180 26.95 29.24 -0.06
CA GLY A 180 25.79 29.25 0.82
C GLY A 180 26.11 29.85 2.19
N GLU A 181 25.22 29.61 3.15
CA GLU A 181 25.40 30.02 4.55
C GLU A 181 26.33 29.04 5.26
N LEU A 182 27.40 29.57 5.86
CA LEU A 182 28.41 28.75 6.56
C LEU A 182 27.79 28.11 7.82
N VAL A 183 27.84 26.78 7.89
CA VAL A 183 27.42 26.01 9.07
C VAL A 183 28.62 25.72 9.96
N SER A 184 29.72 25.25 9.38
CA SER A 184 30.92 24.90 10.14
C SER A 184 32.19 24.93 9.30
N ALA A 185 33.33 25.26 9.92
CA ALA A 185 34.67 24.96 9.45
C ALA A 185 35.36 24.10 10.52
N LEU A 186 35.70 22.85 10.18
CA LEU A 186 36.16 21.83 11.12
C LEU A 186 37.51 21.27 10.71
N THR A 187 38.41 21.08 11.67
CA THR A 187 39.69 20.38 11.45
C THR A 187 39.72 19.09 12.22
N PHE A 188 40.20 18.01 11.60
CA PHE A 188 40.36 16.72 12.24
C PHE A 188 41.42 15.87 11.54
N ALA A 189 41.98 14.92 12.28
CA ALA A 189 42.84 13.88 11.77
C ALA A 189 42.02 12.69 11.28
N ILE A 190 42.42 12.10 10.16
CA ILE A 190 41.92 10.83 9.64
C ILE A 190 42.84 9.73 10.16
N THR A 191 42.29 8.76 10.88
CA THR A 191 43.06 7.65 11.48
C THR A 191 42.94 6.36 10.68
N ASN A 192 41.86 6.22 9.88
CA ASN A 192 41.69 5.08 8.99
C ASN A 192 40.90 5.47 7.73
N THR A 193 41.12 4.75 6.64
CA THR A 193 40.39 4.89 5.38
C THR A 193 40.03 3.51 4.85
N THR A 194 38.74 3.26 4.68
CA THR A 194 38.24 1.97 4.20
C THR A 194 37.41 2.17 2.93
N GLY A 195 37.72 1.41 1.88
CA GLY A 195 36.87 1.31 0.71
C GLY A 195 35.62 0.51 1.04
N VAL A 196 34.46 1.12 0.90
CA VAL A 196 33.16 0.49 1.15
C VAL A 196 32.47 0.32 -0.18
N SER A 197 32.43 -0.93 -0.65
CA SER A 197 31.50 -1.32 -1.69
C SER A 197 30.19 -1.66 -1.02
N SER A 198 29.27 -0.70 -0.98
CA SER A 198 27.88 -1.02 -0.67
C SER A 198 27.21 -1.40 -1.98
N LEU A 199 26.67 -2.62 -2.04
CA LEU A 199 25.46 -2.81 -2.84
C LEU A 199 24.48 -1.74 -2.33
N ILE A 200 23.83 -0.99 -3.22
CA ILE A 200 22.71 -0.16 -2.78
C ILE A 200 21.66 -1.18 -2.32
N THR A 201 21.63 -1.44 -1.02
CA THR A 201 20.74 -2.42 -0.41
C THR A 201 19.37 -1.80 -0.29
N GLY A 202 18.69 -1.66 -1.43
CA GLY A 202 17.23 -1.67 -1.54
C GLY A 202 16.70 -3.08 -1.86
N THR A 203 17.58 -4.08 -1.98
CA THR A 203 17.20 -5.44 -2.41
C THR A 203 17.65 -6.50 -1.40
N SER A 204 17.02 -6.51 -0.23
CA SER A 204 16.93 -7.72 0.60
C SER A 204 15.57 -8.38 0.36
N ILE A 205 15.37 -8.94 -0.83
CA ILE A 205 14.37 -10.00 -1.00
C ILE A 205 14.92 -11.21 -0.25
N LEU A 206 14.54 -11.37 1.01
CA LEU A 206 14.76 -12.62 1.73
C LEU A 206 13.97 -13.72 1.02
N VAL A 207 14.75 -14.61 0.40
CA VAL A 207 14.43 -15.89 -0.22
C VAL A 207 13.17 -16.55 0.35
N GLY A 208 12.13 -16.60 -0.48
CA GLY A 208 10.89 -17.35 -0.26
C GLY A 208 9.77 -16.83 -1.17
N ASP A 209 9.71 -17.32 -2.40
CA ASP A 209 8.54 -17.29 -3.31
C ASP A 209 8.29 -16.15 -4.32
N VAL A 210 9.30 -15.38 -4.75
CA VAL A 210 9.40 -14.95 -6.18
C VAL A 210 10.87 -14.88 -6.60
N VAL A 211 11.33 -15.90 -7.31
CA VAL A 211 12.59 -15.88 -8.04
C VAL A 211 12.35 -15.03 -9.29
N ASN A 212 12.72 -13.74 -9.28
CA ASN A 212 13.19 -12.95 -10.45
C ASN A 212 13.10 -11.41 -10.30
N ALA A 213 12.49 -10.83 -9.26
CA ALA A 213 12.50 -9.36 -9.08
C ALA A 213 13.84 -8.81 -8.51
N SER A 214 14.72 -9.67 -8.01
CA SER A 214 15.94 -9.28 -7.27
C SER A 214 17.12 -8.78 -8.12
N GLN A 215 16.98 -8.63 -9.45
CA GLN A 215 18.12 -8.33 -10.33
C GLN A 215 18.13 -6.96 -11.02
N TYR A 216 17.04 -6.17 -11.05
CA TYR A 216 16.90 -5.22 -12.17
C TYR A 216 16.71 -3.74 -11.85
N LEU A 217 16.61 -3.37 -10.58
CA LEU A 217 17.25 -2.13 -10.14
C LEU A 217 18.73 -2.48 -9.90
N ILE A 218 19.51 -2.64 -10.98
CA ILE A 218 20.97 -2.70 -10.88
C ILE A 218 21.41 -1.33 -10.42
N SER A 219 21.35 -1.15 -9.12
CA SER A 219 22.05 -0.09 -8.47
C SER A 219 23.54 -0.32 -8.72
N PRO A 220 24.25 0.60 -9.39
CA PRO A 220 25.69 0.46 -9.53
C PRO A 220 26.29 0.33 -8.13
N SER A 221 27.24 -0.59 -7.95
CA SER A 221 28.03 -0.60 -6.71
C SER A 221 28.67 0.79 -6.56
N VAL A 222 28.21 1.57 -5.60
CA VAL A 222 28.81 2.87 -5.33
C VAL A 222 30.04 2.59 -4.48
N ASN A 223 31.21 2.67 -5.10
CA ASN A 223 32.46 2.66 -4.37
C ASN A 223 32.52 3.94 -3.53
N SER A 224 32.24 3.78 -2.25
CA SER A 224 32.30 4.86 -1.27
C SER A 224 33.57 4.72 -0.44
N THR A 225 34.03 5.82 0.12
CA THR A 225 35.18 5.84 1.03
C THR A 225 34.68 6.21 2.43
N GLN A 226 34.90 5.32 3.40
CA GLN A 226 34.68 5.61 4.81
C GLN A 226 35.96 6.18 5.41
N TYR A 227 35.90 7.41 5.93
CA TYR A 227 36.97 7.99 6.75
C TYR A 227 36.64 7.83 8.23
N THR A 228 37.53 7.19 8.98
CA THR A 228 37.49 7.24 10.44
C THR A 228 38.23 8.49 10.89
N ILE A 229 37.52 9.41 11.54
CA ILE A 229 38.07 10.67 12.04
C ILE A 229 38.30 10.58 13.54
N SER A 230 39.41 11.17 14.02
CA SER A 230 39.69 11.17 15.45
C SER A 230 38.80 12.16 16.19
N SER A 231 37.95 11.63 17.06
CA SER A 231 37.03 12.39 17.91
C SER A 231 37.77 13.36 18.84
N GLU A 232 39.00 13.03 19.27
CA GLU A 232 39.86 13.89 20.09
C GLU A 232 40.41 15.09 19.32
N SER A 233 40.75 14.90 18.04
CA SER A 233 41.31 15.96 17.18
C SER A 233 40.27 16.92 16.59
N LEU A 234 38.99 16.54 16.64
CA LEU A 234 37.91 17.31 16.03
C LEU A 234 37.75 18.68 16.69
N THR A 235 38.13 19.71 15.94
CA THR A 235 38.14 21.10 16.39
C THR A 235 37.25 21.94 15.48
N ASP A 236 36.39 22.74 16.09
CA ASP A 236 35.59 23.74 15.40
C ASP A 236 36.39 25.05 15.32
N VAL A 237 36.69 25.48 14.10
CA VAL A 237 37.46 26.68 13.78
C VAL A 237 36.61 27.74 13.08
N THR A 238 35.28 27.60 13.12
CA THR A 238 34.33 28.48 12.42
C THR A 238 34.50 29.94 12.84
N ASP A 239 34.71 30.21 14.13
CA ASP A 239 34.89 31.57 14.67
C ASP A 239 36.21 32.25 14.22
N LEU A 240 37.14 31.51 13.60
CA LEU A 240 38.40 32.05 13.08
C LEU A 240 38.28 32.56 11.64
N VAL A 241 37.14 32.32 10.99
CA VAL A 241 36.86 32.70 9.61
C VAL A 241 36.57 34.21 9.56
N ARG A 242 37.30 34.92 8.70
CA ARG A 242 37.07 36.36 8.48
C ARG A 242 35.90 36.59 7.54
N GLU A 243 35.37 37.82 7.53
CA GLU A 243 34.26 38.24 6.65
C GLU A 243 34.53 38.03 5.15
N ASP A 244 35.81 38.00 4.74
CA ASP A 244 36.22 37.75 3.36
C ASP A 244 36.39 36.25 3.02
N GLY A 245 36.08 35.37 3.98
CA GLY A 245 36.24 33.92 3.87
C GLY A 245 37.65 33.42 4.11
N SER A 246 38.61 34.29 4.45
CA SER A 246 39.97 33.87 4.76
C SER A 246 40.08 33.30 6.18
N ILE A 247 40.92 32.27 6.33
CA ILE A 247 41.21 31.63 7.61
C ILE A 247 42.71 31.32 7.71
N SER A 248 43.23 31.30 8.93
CA SER A 248 44.55 30.74 9.25
C SER A 248 44.43 29.90 10.51
N ILE A 249 44.74 28.61 10.37
CA ILE A 249 44.56 27.61 11.43
C ILE A 249 45.81 26.74 11.58
N THR A 250 46.02 26.26 12.79
CA THR A 250 47.00 25.22 13.15
C THR A 250 46.28 24.15 13.95
N ALA A 251 46.39 22.90 13.52
CA ALA A 251 45.91 21.72 14.23
C ALA A 251 47.11 20.97 14.83
N PRO A 252 47.00 20.48 16.08
CA PRO A 252 48.06 19.69 16.71
C PRO A 252 48.18 18.33 16.00
N SER A 253 49.42 17.88 15.76
CA SER A 253 49.66 16.54 15.25
C SER A 253 49.30 15.50 16.32
N ILE A 254 48.53 14.48 15.95
CA ILE A 254 48.24 13.29 16.76
C ILE A 254 49.00 12.07 16.22
N ASP A 255 49.42 11.20 17.13
CA ASP A 255 50.11 9.95 16.76
C ASP A 255 49.18 9.01 16.00
N GLY A 256 49.66 8.44 14.88
CA GLY A 256 48.91 7.48 14.08
C GLY A 256 47.91 8.08 13.08
N ALA A 257 47.85 9.41 12.92
CA ALA A 257 47.10 10.04 11.85
C ALA A 257 47.66 9.69 10.46
N LEU A 258 46.77 9.40 9.51
CA LEU A 258 47.10 9.20 8.10
C LEU A 258 47.16 10.53 7.34
N SER A 259 46.28 11.47 7.69
CA SER A 259 46.18 12.80 7.09
C SER A 259 45.31 13.71 7.95
N TYR A 260 45.28 15.00 7.62
CA TYR A 260 44.47 16.01 8.30
C TYR A 260 43.62 16.76 7.29
N MET A 261 42.37 17.04 7.66
CA MET A 261 41.39 17.65 6.78
C MET A 261 40.78 18.88 7.43
N LEU A 262 40.65 19.94 6.65
CA LEU A 262 39.72 21.04 6.88
C LEU A 262 38.45 20.69 6.11
N LEU A 263 37.36 20.44 6.81
CA LEU A 263 36.03 20.25 6.23
C LEU A 263 35.18 21.48 6.53
N THR A 264 34.63 22.08 5.48
CA THR A 264 33.69 23.20 5.57
C THR A 264 32.33 22.75 5.09
N SER A 265 31.28 23.19 5.79
CA SER A 265 29.90 22.87 5.44
C SER A 265 29.07 24.13 5.28
N TYR A 266 28.21 24.14 4.25
CA TYR A 266 27.32 25.26 3.94
C TYR A 266 25.94 24.72 3.61
N TYR A 267 24.88 25.38 4.06
CA TYR A 267 23.55 25.11 3.53
C TYR A 267 23.16 26.18 2.52
N SER A 268 22.42 25.76 1.50
CA SER A 268 21.77 26.66 0.54
C SER A 268 20.51 25.99 -0.01
N ARG A 269 19.67 26.78 -0.68
CA ARG A 269 18.50 26.23 -1.37
C ARG A 269 18.97 25.16 -2.35
N SER A 270 18.34 23.99 -2.33
CA SER A 270 18.72 22.89 -3.21
C SER A 270 18.40 23.20 -4.68
N TYR A 271 17.41 24.07 -4.92
CA TYR A 271 16.78 24.30 -6.22
C TYR A 271 16.29 23.01 -6.88
N ALA A 272 16.08 21.96 -6.08
CA ALA A 272 15.48 20.72 -6.53
C ALA A 272 14.13 21.04 -7.18
N ARG A 273 13.91 20.46 -8.37
CA ARG A 273 12.71 20.70 -9.15
C ARG A 273 11.77 19.54 -8.95
N ALA A 274 10.63 19.81 -8.31
CA ALA A 274 9.51 18.88 -8.33
C ALA A 274 8.92 18.78 -9.75
N CYS A 275 9.08 19.80 -10.60
CA CYS A 275 8.82 19.69 -12.03
C CYS A 275 9.62 20.72 -12.83
N VAL A 276 10.22 20.30 -13.95
CA VAL A 276 10.97 21.18 -14.86
C VAL A 276 10.04 21.67 -15.97
N ALA A 277 10.04 22.99 -16.22
CA ALA A 277 9.31 23.56 -17.35
C ALA A 277 10.06 23.38 -18.67
N SER A 278 9.32 23.20 -19.76
CA SER A 278 9.84 23.24 -21.14
C SER A 278 10.11 24.66 -21.65
N SER A 279 9.62 25.69 -20.94
CA SER A 279 9.63 27.07 -21.40
C SER A 279 11.05 27.66 -21.39
N PRO A 280 11.59 28.12 -22.53
CA PRO A 280 12.98 28.54 -22.62
C PRO A 280 13.28 29.88 -21.93
N ASN A 281 12.26 30.73 -21.70
CA ASN A 281 12.38 32.04 -21.06
C ASN A 281 11.12 32.33 -20.23
N PRO A 282 11.03 31.88 -18.97
CA PRO A 282 9.85 32.13 -18.13
C PRO A 282 9.80 33.60 -17.68
N GLU A 283 8.67 34.27 -17.91
CA GLU A 283 8.40 35.66 -17.50
C GLU A 283 7.81 35.76 -16.08
N ASN A 284 7.31 34.64 -15.53
CA ASN A 284 6.77 34.56 -14.18
C ASN A 284 6.90 33.14 -13.59
N ILE A 285 6.56 32.99 -12.31
CA ILE A 285 6.74 31.74 -11.57
C ILE A 285 5.97 30.57 -12.19
N LEU A 286 4.74 30.79 -12.70
CA LEU A 286 3.90 29.73 -13.29
C LEU A 286 4.48 29.19 -14.60
N GLN A 287 5.40 29.90 -15.23
CA GLN A 287 6.06 29.47 -16.46
C GLN A 287 7.38 28.75 -16.18
N ASN A 288 7.86 28.80 -14.93
CA ASN A 288 9.18 28.34 -14.53
C ASN A 288 9.15 26.96 -13.83
N GLY A 289 8.14 26.14 -14.08
CA GLY A 289 8.01 24.82 -13.46
C GLY A 289 7.75 24.92 -11.97
N SER A 290 8.15 23.89 -11.21
CA SER A 290 7.91 23.78 -9.78
C SER A 290 9.20 23.46 -9.02
N PHE A 291 9.41 24.13 -7.89
CA PHE A 291 10.50 23.85 -6.96
C PHE A 291 9.99 23.01 -5.80
N ALA A 292 10.82 22.09 -5.32
CA ALA A 292 10.54 21.34 -4.11
C ALA A 292 10.48 22.28 -2.89
N VAL A 293 9.49 22.06 -2.02
CA VAL A 293 9.36 22.80 -0.75
C VAL A 293 10.17 22.15 0.36
N ASP A 294 10.49 22.92 1.41
CA ASP A 294 11.18 22.44 2.60
C ASP A 294 10.24 21.62 3.49
N HIS A 295 10.26 20.30 3.31
CA HIS A 295 9.46 19.32 4.05
C HIS A 295 9.85 19.22 5.53
N PHE A 296 10.93 19.89 5.97
CA PHE A 296 11.35 19.95 7.36
C PHE A 296 11.05 21.32 7.97
N SER A 297 10.07 22.04 7.42
CA SER A 297 9.65 23.34 7.95
C SER A 297 8.16 23.62 7.76
N GLN A 298 7.60 24.38 8.69
CA GLN A 298 6.27 24.96 8.51
C GLN A 298 6.21 25.90 7.30
N ALA A 299 7.30 26.63 7.02
CA ALA A 299 7.36 27.57 5.91
C ALA A 299 7.23 26.88 4.54
N GLY A 300 7.76 25.66 4.39
CA GLY A 300 7.58 24.85 3.19
C GLY A 300 6.13 24.41 3.00
N ALA A 301 5.48 23.93 4.06
CA ALA A 301 4.05 23.59 4.01
C ALA A 301 3.20 24.83 3.68
N GLN A 302 3.52 25.97 4.29
CA GLN A 302 2.85 27.24 4.05
C GLN A 302 3.02 27.72 2.60
N LEU A 303 4.22 27.59 2.02
CA LEU A 303 4.44 27.96 0.63
C LEU A 303 3.53 27.17 -0.33
N THR A 304 3.34 25.88 -0.08
CA THR A 304 2.39 25.04 -0.83
C THR A 304 0.95 25.54 -0.65
N THR A 305 0.50 25.73 0.59
CA THR A 305 -0.90 26.15 0.85
C THR A 305 -1.19 27.56 0.31
N ASP A 306 -0.27 28.51 0.46
CA ASP A 306 -0.40 29.87 -0.06
C ASP A 306 -0.46 29.88 -1.59
N PHE A 307 0.30 28.99 -2.25
CA PHE A 307 0.22 28.80 -3.69
C PHE A 307 -1.15 28.26 -4.12
N LEU A 308 -1.65 27.22 -3.44
CA LEU A 308 -2.96 26.64 -3.71
C LEU A 308 -4.07 27.70 -3.60
N GLU A 309 -4.10 28.45 -2.50
CA GLU A 309 -5.08 29.54 -2.30
C GLU A 309 -5.03 30.59 -3.40
N LYS A 310 -3.82 30.96 -3.83
CA LYS A 310 -3.62 32.08 -4.76
C LYS A 310 -3.86 31.72 -6.22
N TYR A 311 -3.54 30.49 -6.64
CA TYR A 311 -3.49 30.12 -8.05
C TYR A 311 -4.37 28.93 -8.43
N ILE A 312 -4.83 28.12 -7.47
CA ILE A 312 -5.61 26.91 -7.73
C ILE A 312 -7.04 27.05 -7.21
N LEU A 313 -7.21 27.39 -5.94
CA LEU A 313 -8.47 27.42 -5.21
C LEU A 313 -9.23 28.74 -5.41
N ILE A 314 -9.29 29.20 -6.65
CA ILE A 314 -10.01 30.40 -7.08
C ILE A 314 -11.04 30.03 -8.15
N ASP A 315 -11.80 31.01 -8.63
CA ASP A 315 -12.77 30.83 -9.74
C ASP A 315 -13.86 29.74 -9.46
N GLY A 316 -14.16 29.51 -8.18
CA GLY A 316 -15.16 28.55 -7.68
C GLY A 316 -14.66 27.11 -7.54
N ILE A 317 -13.36 26.86 -7.71
CA ILE A 317 -12.76 25.54 -7.50
C ILE A 317 -12.83 25.12 -6.04
N ASP A 318 -12.65 26.05 -5.10
CA ASP A 318 -12.72 25.79 -3.66
C ASP A 318 -14.13 25.38 -3.20
N ASP A 319 -15.18 26.00 -3.77
CA ASP A 319 -16.58 25.58 -3.56
C ASP A 319 -16.83 24.16 -4.08
N LEU A 320 -16.31 23.81 -5.26
CA LEU A 320 -16.42 22.46 -5.81
C LEU A 320 -15.61 21.44 -5.01
N MET A 321 -14.39 21.78 -4.58
CA MET A 321 -13.59 20.95 -3.68
C MET A 321 -14.35 20.66 -2.37
N ARG A 322 -15.06 21.63 -1.80
CA ARG A 322 -15.92 21.41 -0.62
C ARG A 322 -17.14 20.55 -0.89
N GLU A 323 -17.55 20.38 -2.14
CA GLU A 323 -18.73 19.60 -2.52
C GLU A 323 -18.40 18.15 -2.89
N VAL A 324 -17.24 17.91 -3.52
CA VAL A 324 -16.84 16.57 -4.03
C VAL A 324 -15.40 16.17 -3.72
N GLY A 325 -14.57 17.07 -3.19
CA GLY A 325 -13.22 16.74 -2.74
C GLY A 325 -13.26 15.90 -1.46
N ASN A 326 -12.31 14.99 -1.30
CA ASN A 326 -12.19 14.12 -0.15
C ASN A 326 -10.84 14.30 0.54
N TYR A 327 -9.73 14.06 -0.16
CA TYR A 327 -8.38 14.36 0.33
C TYR A 327 -7.66 15.45 -0.47
N ILE A 328 -6.90 16.31 0.21
CA ILE A 328 -5.69 16.91 -0.37
C ILE A 328 -4.55 15.93 -0.13
N TRP A 329 -3.78 15.63 -1.17
CA TRP A 329 -2.89 14.48 -1.18
C TRP A 329 -1.46 14.81 -1.64
N GLU A 330 -0.48 14.12 -1.04
CA GLU A 330 0.95 14.15 -1.35
C GLU A 330 1.52 12.73 -1.45
N ASP A 331 2.33 12.48 -2.49
CA ASP A 331 3.00 11.20 -2.74
C ASP A 331 4.23 11.00 -1.84
N SER A 332 4.97 9.90 -2.01
CA SER A 332 6.21 9.68 -1.26
C SER A 332 7.26 10.73 -1.64
N VAL A 333 8.17 11.05 -0.72
CA VAL A 333 9.13 12.15 -0.89
C VAL A 333 10.40 11.68 -1.61
N GLU A 334 10.70 12.28 -2.76
CA GLU A 334 11.81 11.89 -3.66
C GLU A 334 12.78 13.05 -3.93
N ILE A 335 12.79 14.07 -3.06
CA ILE A 335 13.58 15.29 -3.26
C ILE A 335 15.08 14.98 -3.24
N PRO A 336 15.83 15.22 -4.33
CA PRO A 336 17.27 14.98 -4.35
C PRO A 336 18.00 15.83 -3.32
N SER A 337 18.80 15.18 -2.48
CA SER A 337 19.55 15.82 -1.41
C SER A 337 20.76 14.98 -1.02
N GLN A 338 21.90 15.62 -0.72
CA GLN A 338 23.08 14.96 -0.16
C GLN A 338 22.89 14.71 1.34
N VAL A 339 22.44 15.76 2.04
CA VAL A 339 22.05 15.75 3.43
C VAL A 339 20.88 16.71 3.57
N MET A 340 19.72 16.16 3.95
CA MET A 340 18.51 16.93 4.20
C MET A 340 18.77 18.04 5.20
N TRP A 341 18.29 19.26 4.97
CA TRP A 341 18.57 20.37 5.86
C TRP A 341 17.43 21.38 5.84
N THR A 342 17.35 22.20 6.88
CA THR A 342 16.49 23.39 6.95
C THR A 342 17.22 24.49 7.76
N PRO A 343 17.03 25.79 7.48
CA PRO A 343 17.73 26.86 8.19
C PRO A 343 17.57 26.83 9.71
N ASN A 344 16.42 26.36 10.20
CA ASN A 344 16.13 26.32 11.63
C ASN A 344 16.68 25.06 12.36
N LEU A 345 17.31 24.13 11.63
CA LEU A 345 17.69 22.82 12.17
C LEU A 345 18.61 22.93 13.38
N THR A 346 19.64 23.77 13.31
CA THR A 346 20.62 23.92 14.40
C THR A 346 20.02 24.45 15.69
N HIS A 347 19.01 25.32 15.57
CA HIS A 347 18.27 25.85 16.73
C HIS A 347 17.46 24.75 17.39
N VAL A 348 16.59 24.08 16.62
CA VAL A 348 15.72 23.00 17.12
C VAL A 348 16.54 21.86 17.69
N PHE A 349 17.63 21.49 17.02
CA PHE A 349 18.55 20.46 17.50
C PHE A 349 19.13 20.82 18.88
N ARG A 350 19.60 22.06 19.09
CA ARG A 350 20.14 22.50 20.38
C ARG A 350 19.07 22.50 21.48
N GLU A 351 17.84 22.84 21.15
CA GLU A 351 16.72 22.81 22.09
C GLU A 351 16.37 21.38 22.53
N GLN A 352 16.34 20.43 21.60
CA GLN A 352 16.03 19.02 21.88
C GLN A 352 17.16 18.31 22.63
N HIS A 353 18.41 18.54 22.22
CA HIS A 353 19.54 17.70 22.64
C HIS A 353 20.53 18.39 23.58
N GLY A 354 20.43 19.71 23.77
CA GLY A 354 21.29 20.46 24.69
C GLY A 354 22.73 20.68 24.21
N TYR A 355 23.03 20.37 22.95
CA TYR A 355 24.33 20.64 22.31
C TYR A 355 24.16 20.97 20.82
N GLY A 356 25.17 21.59 20.19
CA GLY A 356 25.14 21.97 18.77
C GLY A 356 25.58 20.87 17.80
N ILE A 357 24.85 20.69 16.70
CA ILE A 357 25.15 19.71 15.63
C ILE A 357 26.31 20.15 14.73
N GLU A 358 26.64 21.45 14.71
CA GLU A 358 27.61 22.07 13.78
C GLU A 358 28.98 21.41 13.82
N LYS A 359 29.43 21.04 15.03
CA LYS A 359 30.70 20.34 15.22
C LYS A 359 30.70 18.92 14.63
N TYR A 360 29.53 18.32 14.41
CA TYR A 360 29.35 16.90 14.09
C TYR A 360 28.73 16.64 12.72
N VAL A 361 28.48 17.68 11.92
CA VAL A 361 27.96 17.54 10.55
C VAL A 361 28.79 16.64 9.61
N PRO A 362 30.11 16.38 9.80
CA PRO A 362 30.80 15.38 8.98
C PRO A 362 30.12 14.01 9.03
N LEU A 363 29.57 13.61 10.19
CA LEU A 363 28.91 12.31 10.37
C LEU A 363 27.63 12.17 9.54
N LEU A 364 27.06 13.27 9.05
CA LEU A 364 25.81 13.26 8.30
C LEU A 364 26.03 12.94 6.82
N ALA A 365 27.23 13.15 6.30
CA ALA A 365 27.55 12.99 4.89
C ALA A 365 27.30 11.55 4.40
N GLY A 366 26.70 11.42 3.21
CA GLY A 366 26.55 10.15 2.49
C GLY A 366 25.48 9.20 3.01
N LYS A 367 24.79 9.47 4.13
CA LYS A 367 23.76 8.56 4.68
C LYS A 367 22.45 9.24 5.10
N ASN A 368 22.26 10.51 4.76
CA ASN A 368 21.12 11.33 5.24
C ASN A 368 20.49 12.21 4.15
N GLY A 369 20.61 11.79 2.89
CA GLY A 369 19.88 12.34 1.74
C GLY A 369 18.60 11.56 1.43
N ALA A 370 18.11 11.67 0.20
CA ALA A 370 17.02 10.82 -0.30
C ALA A 370 17.47 9.35 -0.32
N GLN A 371 16.61 8.43 0.13
CA GLN A 371 16.97 7.03 0.32
C GLN A 371 16.54 6.10 -0.83
N GLU A 372 15.82 6.62 -1.83
CA GLU A 372 15.33 5.84 -2.97
C GLU A 372 16.32 5.76 -4.15
N MET A 373 16.19 4.69 -4.94
CA MET A 373 16.79 4.51 -6.28
C MET A 373 18.28 4.87 -6.43
N GLY A 374 19.07 4.71 -5.36
CA GLY A 374 20.52 4.88 -5.45
C GLY A 374 20.95 6.31 -5.82
N SER A 375 20.12 7.33 -5.57
CA SER A 375 20.51 8.72 -5.76
C SER A 375 21.80 8.96 -4.97
N SER A 376 22.86 9.33 -5.70
CA SER A 376 24.26 9.35 -5.28
C SER A 376 24.46 9.60 -3.78
N ILE A 377 24.54 8.51 -3.01
CA ILE A 377 25.23 8.50 -1.72
C ILE A 377 26.59 9.12 -2.02
N GLY A 378 26.91 10.25 -1.39
CA GLY A 378 28.20 10.89 -1.60
C GLY A 378 29.31 9.84 -1.54
N SER A 379 30.31 9.92 -2.41
CA SER A 379 31.42 8.95 -2.50
C SER A 379 32.27 8.85 -1.23
N THR A 380 31.86 9.55 -0.18
CA THR A 380 32.57 9.73 1.08
C THR A 380 31.58 9.86 2.23
N PHE A 381 31.84 9.16 3.34
CA PHE A 381 31.17 9.38 4.61
C PHE A 381 32.15 9.22 5.78
N PHE A 382 31.82 9.84 6.92
CA PHE A 382 32.71 9.94 8.08
C PHE A 382 32.13 9.23 9.30
N VAL A 383 33.00 8.58 10.07
CA VAL A 383 32.67 7.95 11.36
C VAL A 383 33.72 8.32 12.41
N PHE A 384 33.37 8.30 13.69
CA PHE A 384 34.35 8.48 14.76
C PHE A 384 35.18 7.22 15.04
N ASP A 385 36.37 7.43 15.60
CA ASP A 385 37.22 6.40 16.22
C ASP A 385 36.71 5.90 17.58
N THR A 386 35.41 6.08 17.86
CA THR A 386 34.74 5.61 19.07
C THR A 386 34.01 4.28 18.81
N PRO A 387 33.72 3.46 19.84
CA PRO A 387 33.05 2.17 19.66
C PRO A 387 31.68 2.23 18.97
N ASN A 388 30.95 3.35 19.10
CA ASN A 388 29.66 3.56 18.46
C ASN A 388 29.74 4.40 17.18
N GLU A 389 30.94 4.74 16.70
CA GLU A 389 31.19 5.44 15.43
C GLU A 389 30.49 6.81 15.27
N GLY A 390 29.95 7.39 16.35
CA GLY A 390 29.13 8.60 16.31
C GLY A 390 27.64 8.38 16.03
N ALA A 391 27.16 7.12 16.00
CA ALA A 391 25.79 6.77 15.67
C ALA A 391 24.71 7.49 16.51
N GLY A 392 24.97 7.71 17.80
CA GLY A 392 24.04 8.44 18.68
C GLY A 392 23.79 9.89 18.24
N ILE A 393 24.81 10.56 17.67
CA ILE A 393 24.67 11.95 17.18
C ILE A 393 23.86 11.98 15.87
N VAL A 394 24.07 10.99 15.01
CA VAL A 394 23.29 10.81 13.78
C VAL A 394 21.82 10.50 14.13
N GLY A 395 21.59 9.71 15.19
CA GLY A 395 20.28 9.44 15.75
C GLY A 395 19.55 10.71 16.22
N ASP A 396 20.21 11.54 17.05
CA ASP A 396 19.66 12.82 17.51
C ASP A 396 19.29 13.76 16.34
N TYR A 397 20.10 13.76 15.28
CA TYR A 397 19.81 14.54 14.07
C TYR A 397 18.57 14.02 13.32
N ARG A 398 18.46 12.70 13.15
CA ARG A 398 17.31 12.05 12.50
C ARG A 398 16.02 12.19 13.31
N GLU A 399 16.12 12.21 14.64
CA GLU A 399 15.01 12.54 15.54
C GLU A 399 14.56 13.99 15.33
N THR A 400 15.52 14.92 15.19
CA THR A 400 15.22 16.33 14.87
C THR A 400 14.49 16.45 13.51
N LEU A 401 14.95 15.73 12.48
CA LEU A 401 14.26 15.67 11.18
C LEU A 401 12.86 15.07 11.30
N THR A 402 12.70 13.99 12.07
CA THR A 402 11.41 13.34 12.31
C THR A 402 10.41 14.34 12.91
N TYR A 403 10.84 15.09 13.93
CA TYR A 403 10.03 16.14 14.56
C TYR A 403 9.65 17.25 13.57
N LEU A 404 10.61 17.73 12.77
CA LEU A 404 10.40 18.80 11.80
C LEU A 404 9.47 18.39 10.65
N LEU A 405 9.58 17.16 10.16
CA LEU A 405 8.64 16.60 9.19
C LEU A 405 7.23 16.50 9.79
N GLY A 406 7.13 16.19 11.08
CA GLY A 406 5.85 16.24 11.79
C GLY A 406 5.19 17.62 11.79
N ILE A 407 5.98 18.69 11.94
CA ILE A 407 5.48 20.08 11.84
C ILE A 407 4.92 20.38 10.44
N TYR A 408 5.60 19.91 9.39
CA TYR A 408 5.14 20.06 8.02
C TYR A 408 3.77 19.39 7.81
N TYR A 409 3.62 18.13 8.24
CA TYR A 409 2.34 17.41 8.12
C TYR A 409 1.22 17.98 9.00
N ASP A 410 1.54 18.44 10.22
CA ASP A 410 0.56 19.10 11.09
C ASP A 410 -0.01 20.35 10.41
N TRP A 411 0.84 21.13 9.72
CA TRP A 411 0.37 22.32 8.99
C TRP A 411 -0.58 21.94 7.85
N LEU A 412 -0.19 21.00 6.98
CA LEU A 412 -1.02 20.57 5.84
C LEU A 412 -2.35 19.98 6.30
N THR A 413 -2.33 19.16 7.35
CA THR A 413 -3.53 18.57 7.95
C THR A 413 -4.46 19.65 8.50
N ASN A 414 -3.93 20.55 9.33
CA ASN A 414 -4.72 21.63 9.92
C ASN A 414 -5.28 22.60 8.89
N TRP A 415 -4.48 22.98 7.90
CA TRP A 415 -4.91 23.85 6.81
C TRP A 415 -6.03 23.17 6.01
N THR A 416 -5.87 21.90 5.63
CA THR A 416 -6.88 21.18 4.84
C THR A 416 -8.20 21.04 5.60
N ASN A 417 -8.13 20.70 6.90
CA ASN A 417 -9.32 20.63 7.76
C ASN A 417 -9.99 21.99 7.95
N SER A 418 -9.22 23.05 8.15
CA SER A 418 -9.78 24.37 8.54
C SER A 418 -10.20 25.22 7.35
N TYR A 419 -9.41 25.22 6.27
CA TYR A 419 -9.62 26.05 5.08
C TYR A 419 -10.60 25.39 4.10
N LEU A 420 -10.42 24.10 3.83
CA LEU A 420 -11.25 23.34 2.88
C LEU A 420 -12.32 22.47 3.54
N ASN A 421 -12.30 22.26 4.86
CA ASN A 421 -13.19 21.27 5.50
C ASN A 421 -13.05 19.86 4.86
N LEU A 422 -11.83 19.54 4.41
CA LEU A 422 -11.42 18.27 3.83
C LEU A 422 -10.39 17.59 4.72
N GLN A 423 -9.94 16.41 4.36
CA GLN A 423 -8.89 15.67 5.07
C GLN A 423 -7.56 15.72 4.28
N PHE A 424 -6.42 15.59 4.96
CA PHE A 424 -5.11 15.44 4.32
C PHE A 424 -4.67 13.97 4.30
N SER A 425 -4.19 13.51 3.15
CA SER A 425 -3.65 12.16 2.93
C SER A 425 -2.24 12.24 2.37
N GLY A 426 -1.41 11.23 2.63
CA GLY A 426 -0.14 11.16 1.94
C GLY A 426 0.71 9.96 2.31
N GLN A 427 1.78 9.75 1.54
CA GLN A 427 2.71 8.63 1.71
C GLN A 427 3.82 8.99 2.71
N ILE A 428 3.67 8.54 3.95
CA ILE A 428 4.37 9.13 5.09
C ILE A 428 5.73 8.47 5.31
N GLY A 429 6.81 9.26 5.19
CA GLY A 429 8.07 9.06 5.91
C GLY A 429 9.00 7.94 5.44
N TYR A 430 8.55 7.01 4.60
CA TYR A 430 9.47 6.11 3.89
C TYR A 430 10.24 6.89 2.80
N ASN A 431 11.39 6.36 2.38
CA ASN A 431 12.39 7.03 1.54
C ASN A 431 13.17 8.17 2.22
N LEU A 432 12.95 8.41 3.51
CA LEU A 432 13.54 9.50 4.27
C LEU A 432 14.34 9.01 5.51
N PRO A 433 15.37 9.77 5.94
CA PRO A 433 16.12 9.49 7.17
C PRO A 433 15.33 9.94 8.42
N VAL A 434 14.11 9.40 8.60
CA VAL A 434 13.19 9.68 9.71
C VAL A 434 12.61 8.41 10.29
N ASP A 435 11.99 8.51 11.47
CA ASP A 435 11.09 7.48 12.00
C ASP A 435 9.70 7.63 11.39
N MET A 436 9.41 6.83 10.36
CA MET A 436 8.11 6.81 9.68
C MET A 436 6.95 6.59 10.67
N LEU A 437 7.08 5.62 11.59
CA LEU A 437 6.01 5.20 12.49
C LEU A 437 5.59 6.33 13.44
N SER A 438 6.53 7.20 13.80
CA SER A 438 6.27 8.38 14.65
C SER A 438 5.40 9.44 13.95
N ASN A 439 5.51 9.58 12.63
CA ASN A 439 4.79 10.61 11.86
C ASN A 439 3.47 10.13 11.26
N ILE A 440 3.25 8.83 11.05
CA ILE A 440 1.98 8.28 10.54
C ILE A 440 0.72 8.83 11.27
N PRO A 441 0.69 8.99 12.61
CA PRO A 441 -0.47 9.54 13.32
C PRO A 441 -0.85 10.99 12.97
N ARG A 442 0.05 11.75 12.31
CA ARG A 442 -0.09 13.20 12.12
C ARG A 442 -0.99 13.61 10.96
N VAL A 443 -1.29 12.69 10.04
CA VAL A 443 -2.17 12.94 8.88
C VAL A 443 -3.53 12.29 9.05
N ASN A 444 -4.56 12.70 8.30
CA ASN A 444 -5.90 12.13 8.44
C ASN A 444 -6.01 10.71 7.85
N ALA A 445 -5.41 10.48 6.69
CA ALA A 445 -5.36 9.18 6.04
C ALA A 445 -3.93 8.89 5.57
N PRO A 446 -3.14 8.07 6.30
CA PRO A 446 -1.81 7.70 5.84
C PRO A 446 -1.91 6.69 4.70
N GLU A 447 -1.07 6.86 3.67
CA GLU A 447 -1.04 6.02 2.47
C GLU A 447 0.26 5.21 2.36
N THR A 448 0.16 3.94 1.96
CA THR A 448 1.29 3.05 1.66
C THR A 448 1.38 2.81 0.15
N GLU A 449 2.33 1.99 -0.31
CA GLU A 449 2.39 1.53 -1.70
C GLU A 449 2.71 0.03 -1.79
N SER A 450 2.16 -0.70 -2.76
CA SER A 450 2.48 -2.11 -3.01
C SER A 450 3.95 -2.34 -3.42
N LEU A 451 4.49 -1.43 -4.24
CA LEU A 451 5.87 -1.48 -4.76
C LEU A 451 6.88 -1.21 -3.64
N SER A 452 6.87 -0.01 -3.03
CA SER A 452 7.81 0.36 -1.96
C SER A 452 7.72 -0.54 -0.72
N PHE A 453 6.66 -1.33 -0.56
CA PHE A 453 6.51 -2.31 0.52
C PHE A 453 6.73 -3.75 0.06
N ASN A 454 7.02 -3.98 -1.23
CA ASN A 454 7.26 -5.28 -1.86
C ASN A 454 6.21 -6.34 -1.51
N ASN A 455 4.95 -5.92 -1.40
CA ASN A 455 3.85 -6.77 -0.93
C ASN A 455 4.15 -7.54 0.36
N ASN A 456 4.99 -6.99 1.25
CA ASN A 456 5.45 -7.65 2.48
C ASN A 456 4.49 -7.40 3.64
N LEU A 457 4.01 -8.49 4.24
CA LEU A 457 3.05 -8.46 5.35
C LEU A 457 3.55 -7.66 6.56
N ASP A 458 4.82 -7.84 6.93
CA ASP A 458 5.40 -7.17 8.09
C ASP A 458 5.62 -5.67 7.83
N SER A 459 5.93 -5.29 6.60
CA SER A 459 6.05 -3.87 6.20
C SER A 459 4.71 -3.17 6.33
N PHE A 460 3.62 -3.78 5.85
CA PHE A 460 2.28 -3.21 6.05
C PHE A 460 1.85 -3.22 7.53
N ARG A 461 2.25 -4.22 8.32
CA ARG A 461 2.03 -4.23 9.78
C ARG A 461 2.75 -3.08 10.48
N GLN A 462 3.94 -2.70 10.02
CA GLN A 462 4.69 -1.56 10.54
C GLN A 462 3.95 -0.26 10.28
N TYR A 463 3.34 -0.11 9.10
CA TYR A 463 2.57 1.07 8.74
C TYR A 463 1.21 1.13 9.45
N CYS A 464 0.48 0.01 9.48
CA CYS A 464 -0.88 -0.06 10.03
C CYS A 464 -0.91 0.08 11.55
N GLY A 465 0.17 -0.28 12.27
CA GLY A 465 0.25 -0.22 13.72
C GLY A 465 -0.02 1.16 14.33
N PRO A 466 0.82 2.17 14.03
CA PRO A 466 0.62 3.53 14.51
C PRO A 466 -0.67 4.17 13.97
N ALA A 467 -1.06 3.89 12.72
CA ALA A 467 -2.31 4.41 12.16
C ALA A 467 -3.54 3.91 12.94
N ASN A 468 -3.62 2.60 13.18
CA ASN A 468 -4.72 2.00 13.95
C ASN A 468 -4.69 2.44 15.42
N LEU A 469 -3.50 2.63 16.01
CA LEU A 469 -3.39 3.15 17.37
C LEU A 469 -3.88 4.60 17.46
N ALA A 470 -3.56 5.42 16.47
CA ALA A 470 -4.05 6.79 16.36
C ALA A 470 -5.54 6.89 15.95
N GLY A 471 -6.23 5.76 15.83
CA GLY A 471 -7.65 5.69 15.52
C GLY A 471 -7.98 6.03 14.07
N LYS A 472 -7.01 6.04 13.15
CA LYS A 472 -7.26 6.40 11.74
C LYS A 472 -8.27 5.46 11.10
N ARG A 473 -9.32 6.04 10.50
CA ARG A 473 -10.40 5.32 9.81
C ARG A 473 -9.92 4.71 8.51
N VAL A 474 -9.13 5.46 7.76
CA VAL A 474 -8.61 5.07 6.44
C VAL A 474 -7.10 4.92 6.53
N ILE A 475 -6.62 3.79 6.02
CA ILE A 475 -5.22 3.53 5.72
C ILE A 475 -5.21 3.11 4.25
N SER A 476 -4.76 4.00 3.38
CA SER A 476 -4.81 3.78 1.93
C SER A 476 -3.53 3.12 1.42
N MET A 477 -3.60 2.59 0.21
CA MET A 477 -2.45 2.06 -0.51
C MET A 477 -2.57 2.35 -1.99
N GLU A 478 -1.51 2.91 -2.57
CA GLU A 478 -1.24 2.83 -4.00
C GLU A 478 -0.97 1.37 -4.38
N MET A 479 -1.89 0.80 -5.16
CA MET A 479 -1.99 -0.63 -5.40
C MET A 479 -1.76 -0.93 -6.88
N GLY A 480 -0.73 -1.72 -7.15
CA GLY A 480 -0.46 -2.27 -8.48
C GLY A 480 0.57 -1.52 -9.32
N SER A 481 1.46 -0.74 -8.71
CA SER A 481 2.64 -0.13 -9.38
C SER A 481 3.69 -1.19 -9.71
N ASP A 482 3.29 -2.23 -10.44
CA ASP A 482 4.13 -3.39 -10.73
C ASP A 482 5.11 -3.06 -11.85
N TYR A 483 6.39 -3.06 -11.48
CA TYR A 483 7.48 -2.76 -12.38
C TYR A 483 7.61 -3.81 -13.49
N LEU A 484 7.77 -3.34 -14.72
CA LEU A 484 7.85 -4.12 -15.96
C LEU A 484 6.59 -4.91 -16.33
N GLU A 485 5.43 -4.56 -15.76
CA GLU A 485 4.16 -5.26 -16.01
C GLU A 485 3.13 -4.45 -16.84
N THR A 486 3.63 -3.47 -17.60
CA THR A 486 2.82 -2.64 -18.50
C THR A 486 2.05 -3.47 -19.51
N TYR A 487 0.71 -3.35 -19.50
CA TYR A 487 -0.22 -4.12 -20.32
C TYR A 487 -0.18 -5.65 -20.13
N THR A 488 0.57 -6.17 -19.15
CA THR A 488 0.58 -7.60 -18.75
C THR A 488 -0.14 -7.86 -17.44
N GLN A 489 -0.13 -6.90 -16.50
CA GLN A 489 -0.73 -7.08 -15.17
C GLN A 489 -2.20 -7.52 -15.27
N THR A 490 -2.53 -8.61 -14.57
CA THR A 490 -3.89 -9.14 -14.54
C THR A 490 -4.65 -8.73 -13.27
N TRP A 491 -5.98 -8.82 -13.27
CA TRP A 491 -6.76 -8.64 -12.05
C TRP A 491 -6.39 -9.66 -10.97
N THR A 492 -5.98 -10.88 -11.31
CA THR A 492 -5.48 -11.84 -10.31
C THR A 492 -4.19 -11.39 -9.65
N ASP A 493 -3.27 -10.79 -10.41
CA ASP A 493 -2.01 -10.24 -9.88
C ASP A 493 -2.30 -9.04 -8.99
N LEU A 494 -3.06 -8.08 -9.52
CA LEU A 494 -3.45 -6.87 -8.80
C LEU A 494 -4.17 -7.21 -7.49
N LEU A 495 -5.18 -8.09 -7.50
CA LEU A 495 -5.89 -8.48 -6.27
C LEU A 495 -4.99 -9.22 -5.27
N LYS A 496 -3.97 -9.96 -5.74
CA LYS A 496 -3.02 -10.65 -4.86
C LYS A 496 -2.17 -9.65 -4.08
N ASP A 497 -1.70 -8.57 -4.71
CA ASP A 497 -0.96 -7.49 -4.04
C ASP A 497 -1.78 -6.90 -2.89
N GLY A 498 -3.05 -6.59 -3.18
CA GLY A 498 -3.99 -6.03 -2.21
C GLY A 498 -4.27 -6.96 -1.03
N LYS A 499 -4.45 -8.26 -1.26
CA LYS A 499 -4.88 -9.20 -0.21
C LYS A 499 -3.90 -9.30 0.97
N ARG A 500 -2.59 -9.19 0.71
CA ARG A 500 -1.56 -9.12 1.77
C ARG A 500 -1.67 -7.83 2.58
N ALA A 501 -1.84 -6.69 1.91
CA ALA A 501 -2.05 -5.42 2.59
C ALA A 501 -3.35 -5.44 3.43
N PHE A 502 -4.45 -5.93 2.85
CA PHE A 502 -5.77 -5.98 3.47
C PHE A 502 -5.81 -6.81 4.76
N VAL A 503 -5.13 -7.97 4.80
CA VAL A 503 -5.11 -8.79 6.02
C VAL A 503 -4.28 -8.18 7.16
N THR A 504 -3.45 -7.17 6.86
CA THR A 504 -2.63 -6.49 7.87
C THR A 504 -3.30 -5.23 8.43
N GLY A 505 -4.25 -4.64 7.70
CA GLY A 505 -5.05 -3.50 8.15
C GLY A 505 -5.26 -2.38 7.13
N VAL A 506 -4.61 -2.43 5.96
CA VAL A 506 -4.89 -1.50 4.85
C VAL A 506 -6.34 -1.68 4.41
N ASN A 507 -7.07 -0.57 4.22
CA ASN A 507 -8.51 -0.64 4.03
C ASN A 507 -9.05 0.30 2.95
N GLN A 508 -8.18 0.91 2.13
CA GLN A 508 -8.56 1.71 0.97
C GLN A 508 -7.53 1.52 -0.15
N ALA A 509 -7.93 0.97 -1.29
CA ALA A 509 -7.08 0.82 -2.46
C ALA A 509 -7.23 2.04 -3.39
N ILE A 510 -6.08 2.53 -3.85
CA ILE A 510 -5.92 3.47 -4.95
C ILE A 510 -5.20 2.70 -6.06
N PHE A 511 -5.92 2.26 -7.10
CA PHE A 511 -5.30 1.49 -8.19
C PHE A 511 -4.34 2.37 -9.00
N HIS A 512 -3.11 1.88 -9.23
CA HIS A 512 -2.10 2.49 -10.09
C HIS A 512 -2.23 1.96 -11.53
N GLY A 513 -2.62 2.74 -12.54
CA GLY A 513 -3.54 3.86 -12.48
C GLY A 513 -4.36 3.99 -13.77
N ALA A 514 -5.22 4.98 -13.86
CA ALA A 514 -6.05 5.27 -15.02
C ALA A 514 -5.51 6.49 -15.76
N PRO A 515 -4.72 6.34 -16.84
CA PRO A 515 -4.25 7.48 -17.60
C PRO A 515 -5.36 8.09 -18.47
N TYR A 516 -5.21 9.38 -18.82
CA TYR A 516 -6.06 10.03 -19.83
C TYR A 516 -6.15 9.19 -21.10
N SER A 517 -7.35 8.71 -21.43
CA SER A 517 -7.49 7.64 -22.42
C SER A 517 -7.75 8.13 -23.84
N HIS A 518 -7.70 9.44 -24.08
CA HIS A 518 -7.98 10.04 -25.38
C HIS A 518 -6.74 10.62 -26.07
N THR A 519 -6.95 11.27 -27.20
CA THR A 519 -5.90 11.86 -28.04
C THR A 519 -5.06 12.85 -27.24
N TYR A 520 -3.78 12.53 -27.11
CA TYR A 520 -2.74 13.38 -26.56
C TYR A 520 -1.58 13.49 -27.56
N PRO A 521 -0.92 14.66 -27.73
CA PRO A 521 0.12 14.83 -28.76
C PRO A 521 1.25 13.79 -28.69
N ASN A 522 1.70 13.32 -29.86
CA ASN A 522 2.80 12.34 -30.01
C ASN A 522 2.57 11.05 -29.22
N THR A 523 1.32 10.59 -29.19
CA THR A 523 0.90 9.37 -28.50
C THR A 523 0.23 8.44 -29.49
N THR A 524 0.57 7.15 -29.43
CA THR A 524 -0.01 6.11 -30.25
C THR A 524 -0.98 5.25 -29.46
N TRP A 525 -1.79 4.46 -30.15
CA TRP A 525 -2.63 3.41 -29.57
C TRP A 525 -1.78 2.48 -28.68
N PRO A 526 -2.25 2.09 -27.48
CA PRO A 526 -3.61 2.26 -26.97
C PRO A 526 -3.90 3.59 -26.27
N GLY A 527 -2.93 4.49 -26.12
CA GLY A 527 -3.17 5.82 -25.54
C GLY A 527 -2.03 6.31 -24.68
N PHE A 528 -2.30 7.38 -23.91
CA PHE A 528 -1.31 7.94 -23.00
C PHE A 528 -0.93 6.87 -21.97
N THR A 529 0.36 6.60 -21.91
CA THR A 529 0.95 5.54 -21.08
C THR A 529 1.99 6.18 -20.18
N THR A 530 1.86 6.02 -18.87
CA THR A 530 2.78 6.59 -17.89
C THR A 530 4.10 5.84 -17.83
N PHE A 531 5.12 6.50 -17.26
CA PHE A 531 6.44 5.94 -16.94
C PHE A 531 7.10 5.18 -18.10
N GLN A 532 6.99 5.71 -19.31
CA GLN A 532 7.67 5.12 -20.48
C GLN A 532 7.31 3.67 -20.80
N TYR A 533 6.12 3.19 -20.39
CA TYR A 533 5.72 1.79 -20.50
C TYR A 533 6.47 0.86 -19.52
N SER A 534 6.90 1.36 -18.36
CA SER A 534 7.64 0.57 -17.35
C SER A 534 6.81 0.08 -16.16
N PHE A 535 5.56 0.52 -15.97
CA PHE A 535 4.74 0.10 -14.83
C PHE A 535 3.32 -0.30 -15.26
N GLY A 536 2.78 -1.34 -14.64
CA GLY A 536 1.36 -1.70 -14.74
C GLY A 536 0.48 -0.87 -13.80
N ALA A 537 -0.84 -0.84 -13.94
CA ALA A 537 -1.61 -1.06 -15.16
C ALA A 537 -2.06 0.28 -15.78
N HIS A 538 -2.58 0.22 -17.01
CA HIS A 538 -3.25 1.33 -17.69
C HIS A 538 -4.74 1.01 -17.79
N HIS A 539 -5.48 1.39 -16.76
CA HIS A 539 -6.91 1.14 -16.64
C HIS A 539 -7.71 2.12 -17.49
N SER A 540 -8.13 1.70 -18.68
CA SER A 540 -8.93 2.53 -19.59
C SER A 540 -9.83 1.68 -20.50
N ARG A 541 -10.65 2.38 -21.29
CA ARG A 541 -11.52 1.80 -22.33
C ARG A 541 -10.81 0.91 -23.35
N HIS A 542 -9.49 1.03 -23.48
CA HIS A 542 -8.69 0.23 -24.42
C HIS A 542 -8.39 -1.17 -23.91
N GLN A 543 -8.57 -1.43 -22.61
CA GLN A 543 -8.42 -2.77 -22.05
C GLN A 543 -9.60 -3.65 -22.47
N PRO A 544 -9.38 -4.86 -23.05
CA PRO A 544 -10.48 -5.75 -23.41
C PRO A 544 -11.40 -6.13 -22.24
N ALA A 545 -10.85 -6.15 -21.03
CA ALA A 545 -11.60 -6.45 -19.81
C ALA A 545 -12.49 -5.31 -19.30
N TRP A 546 -12.42 -4.10 -19.88
CA TRP A 546 -13.14 -2.92 -19.41
C TRP A 546 -14.65 -3.15 -19.24
N ASP A 547 -15.24 -3.96 -20.12
CA ASP A 547 -16.64 -4.37 -20.10
C ASP A 547 -16.85 -5.85 -19.71
N VAL A 548 -15.77 -6.55 -19.36
CA VAL A 548 -15.77 -7.97 -18.98
C VAL A 548 -14.99 -8.14 -17.68
N GLY A 549 -15.70 -8.03 -16.55
CA GLY A 549 -15.15 -8.36 -15.21
C GLY A 549 -14.58 -7.20 -14.38
N TYR A 550 -14.31 -6.02 -14.96
CA TYR A 550 -13.83 -4.85 -14.20
C TYR A 550 -14.74 -4.51 -13.00
N ALA A 551 -16.05 -4.38 -13.25
CA ALA A 551 -17.01 -4.11 -12.19
C ALA A 551 -17.06 -5.23 -11.13
N HIS A 552 -16.72 -6.48 -11.49
CA HIS A 552 -16.69 -7.58 -10.53
C HIS A 552 -15.53 -7.41 -9.55
N ALA A 553 -14.32 -7.15 -10.06
CA ALA A 553 -13.13 -6.93 -9.24
C ALA A 553 -13.27 -5.66 -8.36
N ILE A 554 -13.74 -4.55 -8.93
CA ILE A 554 -13.97 -3.30 -8.19
C ILE A 554 -14.99 -3.50 -7.07
N ASN A 555 -16.10 -4.21 -7.33
CA ASN A 555 -17.09 -4.48 -6.30
C ASN A 555 -16.58 -5.46 -5.23
N TYR A 556 -15.72 -6.42 -5.58
CA TYR A 556 -15.03 -7.26 -4.58
C TYR A 556 -14.20 -6.40 -3.63
N VAL A 557 -13.36 -5.53 -4.17
CA VAL A 557 -12.52 -4.63 -3.35
C VAL A 557 -13.38 -3.70 -2.51
N ALA A 558 -14.43 -3.09 -3.07
CA ALA A 558 -15.35 -2.22 -2.33
C ALA A 558 -16.00 -2.90 -1.11
N ARG A 559 -16.39 -4.18 -1.25
CA ARG A 559 -17.00 -4.94 -0.15
C ARG A 559 -15.98 -5.38 0.90
N THR A 560 -14.77 -5.70 0.47
CA THR A 560 -13.63 -5.95 1.38
C THR A 560 -13.32 -4.69 2.19
N GLN A 561 -13.20 -3.53 1.53
CA GLN A 561 -12.98 -2.23 2.20
C GLN A 561 -14.11 -1.86 3.15
N PHE A 562 -15.38 -2.09 2.77
CA PHE A 562 -16.51 -1.88 3.68
C PHE A 562 -16.32 -2.63 5.01
N VAL A 563 -15.89 -3.89 4.94
CA VAL A 563 -15.63 -4.71 6.15
C VAL A 563 -14.41 -4.18 6.90
N LEU A 564 -13.31 -3.87 6.21
CA LEU A 564 -12.06 -3.41 6.83
C LEU A 564 -12.10 -1.96 7.35
N GLN A 565 -13.13 -1.18 6.99
CA GLN A 565 -13.38 0.15 7.55
C GLN A 565 -14.46 0.14 8.65
N THR A 566 -15.14 -1.00 8.88
CA THR A 566 -16.15 -1.14 9.94
C THR A 566 -15.49 -1.49 11.26
N GLY A 567 -15.86 -0.82 12.36
CA GLY A 567 -15.36 -1.15 13.68
C GLY A 567 -13.91 -0.73 13.94
N VAL A 568 -13.44 -1.10 15.12
CA VAL A 568 -12.07 -0.93 15.58
C VAL A 568 -11.29 -2.24 15.37
N PRO A 569 -10.11 -2.21 14.74
CA PRO A 569 -9.29 -3.41 14.59
C PRO A 569 -8.82 -3.91 15.95
N LYS A 570 -8.67 -5.22 16.11
CA LYS A 570 -8.10 -5.85 17.30
C LYS A 570 -6.88 -6.67 16.92
N VAL A 571 -5.81 -6.52 17.70
CA VAL A 571 -4.52 -7.18 17.48
C VAL A 571 -4.07 -7.79 18.80
N ASP A 572 -3.54 -9.02 18.76
CA ASP A 572 -3.17 -9.76 19.98
C ASP A 572 -1.87 -9.23 20.59
N LEU A 573 -0.84 -9.02 19.77
CA LEU A 573 0.51 -8.66 20.21
C LEU A 573 0.99 -7.37 19.54
N VAL A 574 1.85 -6.63 20.21
CA VAL A 574 2.55 -5.50 19.61
C VAL A 574 4.04 -5.59 19.84
N PHE A 575 4.82 -5.33 18.80
CA PHE A 575 6.28 -5.25 18.86
C PHE A 575 6.70 -3.79 18.98
N TRP A 576 7.70 -3.55 19.81
CA TRP A 576 8.51 -2.34 19.74
C TRP A 576 9.24 -2.31 18.39
N ASP A 577 9.26 -1.15 17.71
CA ASP A 577 10.04 -0.93 16.50
C ASP A 577 10.49 0.54 16.41
N LYS A 578 11.69 0.84 16.94
CA LYS A 578 12.28 2.17 16.80
C LYS A 578 13.29 2.17 15.67
N LYS A 579 13.00 2.95 14.63
CA LYS A 579 13.93 3.24 13.55
C LYS A 579 14.31 4.71 13.55
N THR A 580 15.45 5.02 12.97
CA THR A 580 15.91 6.41 12.77
C THR A 580 15.96 6.79 11.30
N ALA A 581 15.78 5.83 10.40
CA ALA A 581 15.70 6.01 8.97
C ALA A 581 14.87 4.87 8.37
N GLU A 582 14.05 5.17 7.38
CA GLU A 582 13.23 4.19 6.68
C GLU A 582 13.54 4.25 5.18
N TYR A 583 14.12 3.17 4.67
CA TYR A 583 14.41 3.00 3.25
C TYR A 583 13.15 2.58 2.51
N ALA A 584 13.16 2.70 1.17
CA ALA A 584 12.29 1.89 0.34
C ALA A 584 12.44 0.41 0.75
N TYR A 585 11.35 -0.34 0.65
CA TYR A 585 11.29 -1.77 0.98
C TYR A 585 11.59 -2.05 2.46
N PRO A 586 10.74 -1.59 3.41
CA PRO A 586 10.85 -2.00 4.80
C PRO A 586 10.95 -3.53 4.89
N ASN A 587 11.79 -4.04 5.78
CA ASN A 587 12.05 -5.48 5.87
C ASN A 587 11.10 -6.19 6.82
N THR A 588 10.99 -7.51 6.67
CA THR A 588 10.38 -8.38 7.68
C THR A 588 11.10 -8.20 9.02
N SER A 589 10.37 -7.72 10.02
CA SER A 589 10.93 -7.48 11.34
C SER A 589 10.98 -8.80 12.10
N TYR A 590 9.88 -9.56 12.19
CA TYR A 590 9.85 -10.82 12.91
C TYR A 590 9.92 -12.02 11.94
N VAL A 591 11.08 -12.67 11.89
CA VAL A 591 11.36 -13.73 10.91
C VAL A 591 10.64 -15.07 11.20
N PRO A 592 10.54 -15.56 12.45
CA PRO A 592 9.83 -16.81 12.73
C PRO A 592 8.33 -16.71 12.39
N SER A 593 7.77 -17.79 11.83
CA SER A 593 6.35 -17.87 11.46
C SER A 593 5.47 -18.52 12.54
N ASP A 594 6.02 -18.81 13.73
CA ASP A 594 5.35 -19.54 14.80
C ASP A 594 4.11 -18.80 15.33
N LEU A 595 4.18 -17.47 15.45
CA LEU A 595 3.06 -16.62 15.87
C LEU A 595 1.90 -16.71 14.87
N SER A 596 2.16 -16.48 13.58
CA SER A 596 1.14 -16.57 12.54
C SER A 596 0.59 -17.98 12.38
N THR A 597 1.44 -19.00 12.47
CA THR A 597 1.01 -20.42 12.40
C THR A 597 0.06 -20.77 13.54
N ALA A 598 0.28 -20.21 14.74
CA ALA A 598 -0.64 -20.39 15.88
C ALA A 598 -1.90 -19.50 15.79
N GLY A 599 -1.95 -18.54 14.86
CA GLY A 599 -3.06 -17.62 14.66
C GLY A 599 -2.99 -16.31 15.44
N TYR A 600 -1.83 -15.98 16.05
CA TYR A 600 -1.64 -14.66 16.67
C TYR A 600 -1.58 -13.57 15.60
N THR A 601 -2.34 -12.50 15.85
CA THR A 601 -2.19 -11.25 15.13
C THR A 601 -1.17 -10.35 15.83
N TYR A 602 -0.32 -9.67 15.07
CA TYR A 602 0.64 -8.72 15.62
C TYR A 602 0.87 -7.51 14.71
N THR A 603 1.38 -6.43 15.30
CA THR A 603 1.76 -5.18 14.62
C THR A 603 2.98 -4.56 15.31
N TYR A 604 3.45 -3.41 14.81
CA TYR A 604 4.62 -2.70 15.33
C TYR A 604 4.25 -1.28 15.74
N LEU A 605 4.94 -0.76 16.76
CA LEU A 605 4.83 0.63 17.19
C LEU A 605 6.22 1.18 17.48
N SER A 606 6.47 2.40 17.02
CA SER A 606 7.56 3.20 17.56
C SER A 606 7.23 3.55 19.01
N PRO A 607 8.22 3.56 19.93
CA PRO A 607 8.01 4.00 21.30
C PRO A 607 7.41 5.42 21.40
N ASP A 608 7.61 6.27 20.39
CA ASP A 608 7.02 7.61 20.32
C ASP A 608 5.47 7.53 20.28
N ASN A 609 4.92 6.46 19.69
CA ASN A 609 3.47 6.27 19.63
C ASN A 609 2.84 5.98 21.00
N PHE A 610 3.63 5.62 22.03
CA PHE A 610 3.13 5.45 23.39
C PHE A 610 2.72 6.76 24.07
N ALA A 611 3.07 7.91 23.47
CA ALA A 611 2.60 9.22 23.91
C ALA A 611 1.13 9.49 23.52
N LEU A 612 0.55 8.74 22.59
CA LEU A 612 -0.86 8.89 22.21
C LEU A 612 -1.78 8.60 23.40
N ASP A 613 -2.82 9.42 23.58
CA ASP A 613 -3.73 9.33 24.73
C ASP A 613 -4.37 7.95 24.92
N VAL A 614 -4.63 7.25 23.81
CA VAL A 614 -5.22 5.91 23.80
C VAL A 614 -4.22 4.80 24.16
N ALA A 615 -2.91 5.06 24.15
CA ALA A 615 -1.85 4.12 24.53
C ALA A 615 -1.75 3.97 26.06
N GLN A 616 -2.85 3.52 26.68
CA GLN A 616 -2.95 3.28 28.12
C GLN A 616 -3.18 1.81 28.41
N VAL A 617 -2.62 1.33 29.52
CA VAL A 617 -2.90 -0.01 30.03
C VAL A 617 -4.06 0.03 31.00
N ARG A 618 -5.08 -0.82 30.77
CA ARG A 618 -6.16 -1.06 31.73
C ARG A 618 -6.41 -2.57 31.81
N ASN A 619 -6.46 -3.11 33.02
CA ASN A 619 -6.65 -4.55 33.27
C ASN A 619 -5.65 -5.43 32.49
N GLY A 620 -4.37 -5.04 32.47
CA GLY A 620 -3.31 -5.78 31.76
C GLY A 620 -3.39 -5.74 30.23
N ILE A 621 -4.22 -4.86 29.64
CA ILE A 621 -4.38 -4.70 28.18
C ILE A 621 -3.94 -3.30 27.76
N LEU A 622 -3.06 -3.20 26.76
CA LEU A 622 -2.64 -1.93 26.17
C LEU A 622 -3.63 -1.47 25.10
N ALA A 623 -4.00 -0.20 25.14
CA ALA A 623 -4.92 0.45 24.22
C ALA A 623 -6.27 -0.29 24.07
N PRO A 624 -7.00 -0.55 25.17
CA PRO A 624 -8.22 -1.37 25.16
C PRO A 624 -9.36 -0.79 24.30
N SER A 625 -9.39 0.53 24.10
CA SER A 625 -10.35 1.20 23.20
C SER A 625 -9.92 1.21 21.72
N ALA A 626 -8.67 0.86 21.42
CA ALA A 626 -8.14 0.70 20.07
C ALA A 626 -7.85 -0.79 19.81
N GLN A 627 -6.61 -1.17 19.46
CA GLN A 627 -6.25 -2.55 19.14
C GLN A 627 -6.37 -3.56 20.28
N SER A 628 -6.36 -3.12 21.54
CA SER A 628 -6.50 -3.99 22.71
C SER A 628 -5.43 -5.10 22.76
N PHE A 629 -4.16 -4.70 22.73
CA PHE A 629 -3.01 -5.60 22.78
C PHE A 629 -2.91 -6.32 24.12
N ARG A 630 -2.65 -7.63 24.06
CA ARG A 630 -2.55 -8.53 25.21
C ARG A 630 -1.12 -8.66 25.74
N ALA A 631 -0.12 -8.32 24.94
CA ALA A 631 1.28 -8.27 25.35
C ALA A 631 2.09 -7.32 24.46
N LEU A 632 3.17 -6.78 25.04
CA LEU A 632 4.18 -5.99 24.34
C LEU A 632 5.50 -6.78 24.25
N ILE A 633 6.02 -6.91 23.04
CA ILE A 633 7.24 -7.65 22.73
C ILE A 633 8.38 -6.66 22.48
N VAL A 634 9.51 -6.85 23.16
CA VAL A 634 10.73 -6.07 22.97
C VAL A 634 11.86 -7.02 22.63
N ARG A 635 12.49 -6.89 21.45
CA ARG A 635 13.53 -7.81 20.99
C ARG A 635 14.92 -7.33 21.41
N ALA A 636 15.88 -8.25 21.51
CA ALA A 636 17.25 -7.91 21.91
C ALA A 636 17.96 -6.94 20.94
N ASN A 637 17.55 -6.89 19.68
CA ASN A 637 18.12 -6.02 18.65
C ASN A 637 17.40 -4.66 18.52
N GLU A 638 16.44 -4.35 19.39
CA GLU A 638 15.74 -3.07 19.36
C GLU A 638 16.64 -1.90 19.79
N THR A 639 16.31 -0.72 19.23
CA THR A 639 16.82 0.55 19.74
C THR A 639 15.88 1.09 20.81
N LEU A 640 16.42 1.41 21.98
CA LEU A 640 15.69 2.01 23.09
C LEU A 640 15.66 3.54 23.00
N THR A 641 14.59 4.12 23.54
CA THR A 641 14.46 5.56 23.83
C THR A 641 14.18 5.75 25.31
N VAL A 642 14.54 6.91 25.86
CA VAL A 642 14.29 7.21 27.28
C VAL A 642 12.80 7.17 27.58
N ASP A 643 12.00 7.90 26.80
CA ASP A 643 10.54 7.95 26.97
C ASP A 643 9.87 6.60 26.77
N GLY A 644 10.36 5.79 25.83
CA GLY A 644 9.84 4.44 25.63
C GLY A 644 10.14 3.52 26.81
N VAL A 645 11.31 3.62 27.45
CA VAL A 645 11.61 2.84 28.67
C VAL A 645 10.76 3.30 29.86
N LEU A 646 10.49 4.61 29.99
CA LEU A 646 9.54 5.12 30.98
C LEU A 646 8.12 4.61 30.72
N ALA A 647 7.71 4.50 29.46
CA ALA A 647 6.44 3.88 29.09
C ALA A 647 6.41 2.39 29.44
N LEU A 648 7.49 1.63 29.20
CA LEU A 648 7.61 0.23 29.64
C LEU A 648 7.42 0.09 31.15
N GLU A 649 8.01 0.98 31.95
CA GLU A 649 7.83 0.97 33.40
C GLU A 649 6.37 1.18 33.80
N LYS A 650 5.73 2.19 33.21
CA LYS A 650 4.31 2.50 33.44
C LYS A 650 3.43 1.31 33.06
N PHE A 651 3.68 0.69 31.92
CA PHE A 651 2.90 -0.44 31.42
C PHE A 651 3.13 -1.71 32.25
N ALA A 652 4.37 -2.00 32.65
CA ALA A 652 4.70 -3.13 33.50
C ALA A 652 4.00 -3.02 34.86
N LYS A 653 4.05 -1.83 35.49
CA LYS A 653 3.37 -1.56 36.77
C LYS A 653 1.84 -1.61 36.67
N ALA A 654 1.29 -1.41 35.47
CA ALA A 654 -0.12 -1.58 35.17
C ALA A 654 -0.51 -3.02 34.75
N GLU A 655 0.38 -3.98 35.01
CA GLU A 655 0.18 -5.43 34.81
C GLU A 655 0.09 -5.87 33.34
N LEU A 656 0.54 -5.05 32.37
CA LEU A 656 0.68 -5.51 30.98
C LEU A 656 1.77 -6.60 30.89
N PRO A 657 1.51 -7.76 30.25
CA PRO A 657 2.56 -8.70 29.92
C PRO A 657 3.61 -8.07 28.99
N ILE A 658 4.86 -7.97 29.44
CA ILE A 658 5.99 -7.48 28.64
C ILE A 658 6.99 -8.63 28.46
N ILE A 659 7.37 -8.88 27.21
CA ILE A 659 8.21 -10.03 26.85
C ILE A 659 9.47 -9.53 26.16
N PHE A 660 10.61 -9.72 26.82
CA PHE A 660 11.94 -9.54 26.23
C PHE A 660 12.34 -10.80 25.47
N SER A 661 12.31 -10.73 24.14
CA SER A 661 12.55 -11.85 23.24
C SER A 661 13.99 -11.86 22.73
N GLY A 662 14.71 -12.96 22.97
CA GLY A 662 16.11 -13.12 22.58
C GLY A 662 17.13 -12.41 23.48
N GLY A 663 16.68 -11.62 24.47
CA GLY A 663 17.53 -10.83 25.35
C GLY A 663 16.94 -9.44 25.65
N ILE A 664 17.63 -8.67 26.48
CA ILE A 664 17.27 -7.28 26.78
C ILE A 664 18.08 -6.38 25.83
N PRO A 665 17.45 -5.49 25.07
CA PRO A 665 18.19 -4.55 24.23
C PRO A 665 19.02 -3.58 25.06
N THR A 666 20.17 -3.18 24.53
CA THR A 666 21.16 -2.31 25.20
C THR A 666 21.52 -1.08 24.39
N VAL A 667 20.98 -0.94 23.17
CA VAL A 667 21.33 0.11 22.23
C VAL A 667 20.41 1.31 22.41
N TYR A 668 21.00 2.51 22.46
CA TYR A 668 20.31 3.79 22.41
C TYR A 668 20.93 4.61 21.27
N ASN A 669 20.10 5.20 20.41
CA ASN A 669 20.56 6.05 19.31
C ASN A 669 20.53 7.54 19.70
N THR A 670 21.14 7.87 20.83
CA THR A 670 21.31 9.27 21.27
C THR A 670 22.72 9.49 21.82
N ARG A 671 23.26 10.70 21.66
CA ARG A 671 24.52 11.09 22.30
C ARG A 671 24.37 11.22 23.82
N ASN A 672 23.19 11.62 24.30
CA ASN A 672 22.93 11.90 25.70
C ASN A 672 22.76 10.63 26.55
N GLY A 673 23.73 9.73 26.46
CA GLY A 673 23.76 8.46 27.18
C GLY A 673 23.77 8.56 28.71
N LYS A 674 23.67 9.75 29.31
CA LYS A 674 23.58 9.94 30.78
C LYS A 674 22.28 9.40 31.37
N ASP A 675 21.18 9.42 30.62
CA ASP A 675 19.92 8.81 31.08
C ASP A 675 19.93 7.28 30.92
N THR A 676 20.96 6.69 30.29
CA THR A 676 21.05 5.22 30.12
C THR A 676 21.26 4.48 31.43
N GLU A 677 21.94 5.07 32.42
CA GLU A 677 22.09 4.45 33.74
C GLU A 677 20.76 4.43 34.50
N HIS A 678 19.96 5.49 34.36
CA HIS A 678 18.61 5.56 34.92
C HIS A 678 17.66 4.56 34.23
N THR A 679 17.63 4.53 32.90
CA THR A 679 16.78 3.61 32.14
C THR A 679 17.23 2.15 32.28
N GLN A 680 18.53 1.88 32.44
CA GLN A 680 19.02 0.55 32.80
C GLN A 680 18.51 0.13 34.18
N GLY A 681 18.57 1.02 35.18
CA GLY A 681 17.97 0.76 36.49
C GLY A 681 16.46 0.49 36.44
N ILE A 682 15.74 1.17 35.55
CA ILE A 682 14.32 0.91 35.28
C ILE A 682 14.13 -0.49 34.67
N LEU A 683 14.89 -0.84 33.63
CA LEU A 683 14.82 -2.17 33.00
C LEU A 683 15.10 -3.28 34.02
N GLU A 684 16.15 -3.12 34.84
CA GLU A 684 16.47 -4.05 35.94
C GLU A 684 15.32 -4.16 36.96
N SER A 685 14.69 -3.03 37.29
CA SER A 685 13.55 -2.99 38.21
C SER A 685 12.33 -3.74 37.65
N ILE A 686 11.92 -3.47 36.40
CA ILE A 686 10.71 -4.10 35.83
C ILE A 686 10.89 -5.60 35.59
N LEU A 687 12.12 -6.07 35.36
CA LEU A 687 12.42 -7.51 35.22
C LEU A 687 12.14 -8.32 36.50
N SER A 688 11.95 -7.67 37.64
CA SER A 688 11.55 -8.30 38.90
C SER A 688 10.03 -8.47 39.04
N LEU A 689 9.24 -7.87 38.13
CA LEU A 689 7.78 -7.94 38.15
C LEU A 689 7.28 -9.28 37.58
N PRO A 690 6.20 -9.85 38.12
CA PRO A 690 5.72 -11.19 37.74
C PRO A 690 5.13 -11.28 36.32
N ASN A 691 4.79 -10.13 35.71
CA ASN A 691 4.25 -9.99 34.35
C ASN A 691 5.33 -9.61 33.31
N VAL A 692 6.60 -9.62 33.68
CA VAL A 692 7.71 -9.32 32.76
C VAL A 692 8.55 -10.58 32.56
N TYR A 693 8.73 -10.97 31.30
CA TYR A 693 9.30 -12.26 30.92
C TYR A 693 10.55 -12.08 30.05
N LYS A 694 11.50 -13.01 30.20
CA LYS A 694 12.65 -13.16 29.31
C LYS A 694 12.55 -14.52 28.64
N VAL A 695 12.52 -14.54 27.32
CA VAL A 695 12.25 -15.75 26.52
C VAL A 695 13.25 -15.85 25.37
N SER A 696 13.35 -17.04 24.76
CA SER A 696 14.13 -17.20 23.52
C SER A 696 13.51 -16.41 22.37
N TYR A 697 14.34 -16.04 21.40
CA TYR A 697 13.85 -15.47 20.14
C TYR A 697 12.98 -16.47 19.37
N GLU A 698 13.45 -17.73 19.33
CA GLU A 698 12.73 -18.86 18.77
C GLU A 698 11.58 -19.30 19.68
N SER A 699 10.49 -19.80 19.09
CA SER A 699 9.32 -20.33 19.80
C SER A 699 8.60 -19.32 20.69
N LEU A 700 8.55 -18.05 20.25
CA LEU A 700 7.84 -16.98 20.94
C LEU A 700 6.35 -17.31 21.11
N ALA A 701 5.71 -17.97 20.13
CA ALA A 701 4.31 -18.37 20.22
C ALA A 701 4.03 -19.28 21.42
N CYS A 702 4.91 -20.26 21.66
CA CYS A 702 4.81 -21.15 22.82
C CYS A 702 5.01 -20.38 24.13
N ALA A 703 5.95 -19.43 24.17
CA ALA A 703 6.20 -18.62 25.35
C ALA A 703 5.01 -17.70 25.69
N VAL A 704 4.45 -17.02 24.69
CA VAL A 704 3.22 -16.21 24.81
C VAL A 704 2.05 -17.07 25.32
N ALA A 705 1.86 -18.27 24.76
CA ALA A 705 0.82 -19.18 25.22
C ALA A 705 1.02 -19.64 26.68
N SER A 706 2.27 -19.89 27.09
CA SER A 706 2.60 -20.38 28.43
C SER A 706 2.27 -19.42 29.57
N ILE A 707 2.19 -18.11 29.26
CA ILE A 707 1.81 -17.06 30.21
C ILE A 707 0.30 -16.74 30.16
N GLY A 708 -0.48 -17.54 29.43
CA GLY A 708 -1.94 -17.42 29.38
C GLY A 708 -2.49 -16.44 28.35
N VAL A 709 -1.64 -15.85 27.51
CA VAL A 709 -2.10 -15.03 26.37
C VAL A 709 -2.45 -15.97 25.23
N SER A 710 -3.70 -15.99 24.78
CA SER A 710 -4.17 -16.78 23.63
C SER A 710 -4.52 -15.87 22.45
N PRO A 711 -4.45 -16.33 21.19
CA PRO A 711 -4.88 -15.52 20.05
C PRO A 711 -6.41 -15.48 19.97
N ARG A 712 -6.97 -14.37 19.44
CA ARG A 712 -8.42 -14.25 19.15
C ARG A 712 -8.90 -15.24 18.08
N THR A 713 -8.02 -15.59 17.15
CA THR A 713 -8.23 -16.62 16.14
C THR A 713 -7.19 -17.71 16.29
N LYS A 714 -7.60 -18.93 16.61
CA LYS A 714 -6.71 -20.11 16.61
C LYS A 714 -6.79 -20.78 15.26
N VAL A 715 -5.71 -20.78 14.51
CA VAL A 715 -5.63 -21.35 13.16
C VAL A 715 -5.03 -22.76 13.25
N ASN A 716 -5.72 -23.74 12.67
CA ASN A 716 -5.24 -25.12 12.53
C ASN A 716 -5.48 -25.57 11.09
N THR A 717 -4.44 -25.54 10.26
CA THR A 717 -4.54 -25.81 8.83
C THR A 717 -3.28 -26.51 8.33
N ASN A 718 -3.37 -27.12 7.14
CA ASN A 718 -2.21 -27.61 6.42
C ASN A 718 -1.62 -26.57 5.43
N GLY A 719 -2.12 -25.33 5.44
CA GLY A 719 -1.62 -24.20 4.65
C GLY A 719 -1.16 -22.99 5.49
N THR A 720 -1.15 -21.80 4.87
CA THR A 720 -0.73 -20.55 5.52
C THR A 720 -1.89 -19.55 5.49
N TRP A 721 -2.61 -19.44 6.61
CA TRP A 721 -3.77 -18.55 6.72
C TRP A 721 -3.49 -17.38 7.66
N PHE A 722 -3.89 -16.19 7.23
CA PHE A 722 -3.84 -14.97 8.04
C PHE A 722 -5.25 -14.46 8.31
N THR A 723 -5.42 -13.78 9.44
CA THR A 723 -6.70 -13.23 9.90
C THR A 723 -6.58 -11.76 10.29
N HIS A 724 -7.64 -10.99 10.07
CA HIS A 724 -7.79 -9.61 10.54
C HIS A 724 -9.12 -9.46 11.26
N TRP A 725 -9.10 -9.07 12.54
CA TRP A 725 -10.28 -9.00 13.41
C TRP A 725 -10.69 -7.55 13.66
N ARG A 726 -11.98 -7.25 13.50
CA ARG A 726 -12.57 -5.93 13.82
C ARG A 726 -13.84 -6.06 14.62
N GLU A 727 -14.10 -5.09 15.50
CA GLU A 727 -15.28 -5.04 16.36
C GLU A 727 -15.99 -3.70 16.21
N ASP A 728 -17.28 -3.71 15.86
CA ASP A 728 -18.07 -2.49 15.75
C ASP A 728 -18.70 -2.06 17.10
N SER A 729 -19.27 -0.86 17.13
CA SER A 729 -19.92 -0.31 18.31
C SER A 729 -21.20 -1.06 18.74
N ASN A 730 -21.79 -1.90 17.89
CA ASN A 730 -22.91 -2.79 18.23
C ASN A 730 -22.44 -4.10 18.87
N GLY A 731 -21.12 -4.37 18.83
CA GLY A 731 -20.50 -5.60 19.29
C GLY A 731 -20.49 -6.72 18.24
N ASP A 732 -20.77 -6.40 16.97
CA ASP A 732 -20.56 -7.34 15.88
C ASP A 732 -19.05 -7.48 15.62
N VAL A 733 -18.64 -8.71 15.32
CA VAL A 733 -17.25 -9.04 14.98
C VAL A 733 -17.16 -9.31 13.48
N TYR A 734 -16.13 -8.78 12.83
CA TYR A 734 -15.79 -9.09 11.46
C TYR A 734 -14.39 -9.69 11.40
N VAL A 735 -14.24 -10.81 10.69
CA VAL A 735 -12.95 -11.46 10.48
C VAL A 735 -12.71 -11.68 8.99
N PHE A 736 -11.71 -11.01 8.44
CA PHE A 736 -11.19 -11.25 7.10
C PHE A 736 -10.11 -12.33 7.19
N ILE A 737 -10.18 -13.33 6.30
CA ILE A 737 -9.31 -14.50 6.27
C ILE A 737 -8.68 -14.57 4.88
N TYR A 738 -7.36 -14.79 4.82
CA TYR A 738 -6.62 -14.89 3.57
C TYR A 738 -5.70 -16.11 3.58
N ASN A 739 -5.76 -16.92 2.52
CA ASN A 739 -4.81 -18.00 2.29
C ASN A 739 -3.65 -17.53 1.38
N ASP A 740 -2.48 -17.29 1.97
CA ASP A 740 -1.26 -16.87 1.24
C ASP A 740 -0.41 -18.05 0.75
N GLY A 741 -0.98 -19.26 0.76
CA GLY A 741 -0.30 -20.48 0.35
C GLY A 741 -1.13 -21.32 -0.62
N VAL A 742 -0.69 -22.57 -0.82
CA VAL A 742 -1.39 -23.54 -1.69
C VAL A 742 -2.83 -23.81 -1.20
N PRO A 743 -3.69 -24.38 -2.07
CA PRO A 743 -5.00 -24.85 -1.63
C PRO A 743 -4.88 -25.73 -0.39
N SER A 744 -5.65 -25.41 0.64
CA SER A 744 -5.50 -26.00 1.97
C SER A 744 -6.83 -26.12 2.70
N VAL A 745 -6.88 -27.00 3.69
CA VAL A 745 -8.05 -27.28 4.53
C VAL A 745 -7.66 -27.21 5.99
N GLY A 746 -8.62 -26.83 6.83
CA GLY A 746 -8.37 -26.62 8.24
C GLY A 746 -9.55 -26.02 8.96
N ASN A 747 -9.31 -25.57 10.19
CA ASN A 747 -10.30 -25.00 11.09
C ASN A 747 -9.75 -23.71 11.68
N ILE A 748 -10.64 -22.75 11.92
CA ILE A 748 -10.34 -21.55 12.70
C ILE A 748 -11.28 -21.51 13.89
N SER A 749 -10.73 -21.38 15.10
CA SER A 749 -11.51 -21.14 16.33
C SER A 749 -11.48 -19.65 16.65
N PHE A 750 -12.64 -19.01 16.66
CA PHE A 750 -12.82 -17.59 16.90
C PHE A 750 -13.28 -17.36 18.34
N GLU A 751 -12.67 -16.44 19.07
CA GLU A 751 -13.00 -16.11 20.48
C GLU A 751 -14.32 -15.32 20.60
N THR A 752 -15.41 -15.92 20.13
CA THR A 752 -16.76 -15.40 20.22
C THR A 752 -17.76 -16.54 20.13
N THR A 753 -18.91 -16.39 20.80
CA THR A 753 -20.05 -17.32 20.76
C THR A 753 -21.26 -16.74 20.02
N GLN A 754 -21.07 -15.56 19.41
CA GLN A 754 -22.08 -14.93 18.56
C GLN A 754 -22.31 -15.75 17.29
N ARG A 755 -23.40 -15.48 16.57
CA ARG A 755 -23.81 -16.31 15.45
C ARG A 755 -23.05 -15.95 14.17
N PRO A 756 -22.36 -16.92 13.52
CA PRO A 756 -21.56 -16.67 12.33
C PRO A 756 -22.37 -16.54 11.03
N ILE A 757 -21.95 -15.61 10.17
CA ILE A 757 -22.52 -15.28 8.85
C ILE A 757 -21.35 -15.12 7.86
N PHE A 758 -21.34 -15.88 6.77
CA PHE A 758 -20.44 -15.64 5.64
C PHE A 758 -20.84 -14.36 4.90
N LEU A 759 -19.86 -13.51 4.63
CA LEU A 759 -20.01 -12.34 3.76
C LEU A 759 -19.25 -12.61 2.45
N ASN A 760 -19.96 -12.82 1.35
CA ASN A 760 -19.33 -13.03 0.05
C ASN A 760 -18.99 -11.68 -0.61
N ALA A 761 -17.71 -11.33 -0.66
CA ALA A 761 -17.27 -10.05 -1.24
C ALA A 761 -17.48 -9.95 -2.75
N TRP A 762 -17.49 -11.06 -3.50
CA TRP A 762 -17.76 -11.05 -4.94
C TRP A 762 -19.23 -10.73 -5.25
N THR A 763 -20.16 -11.33 -4.51
CA THR A 763 -21.61 -11.23 -4.80
C THR A 763 -22.36 -10.25 -3.91
N GLY A 764 -21.81 -9.90 -2.73
CA GLY A 764 -22.51 -9.15 -1.69
C GLY A 764 -23.49 -9.99 -0.87
N GLU A 765 -23.57 -11.30 -1.14
CA GLU A 765 -24.47 -12.19 -0.40
C GLU A 765 -24.02 -12.37 1.06
N GLN A 766 -25.00 -12.43 1.96
CA GLN A 766 -24.78 -12.78 3.37
C GLN A 766 -25.51 -14.09 3.67
N THR A 767 -24.78 -15.13 4.05
CA THR A 767 -25.34 -16.46 4.31
C THR A 767 -24.97 -16.92 5.72
N PRO A 768 -25.93 -17.37 6.55
CA PRO A 768 -25.62 -18.00 7.82
C PRO A 768 -24.62 -19.15 7.66
N VAL A 769 -23.62 -19.20 8.53
CA VAL A 769 -22.77 -20.40 8.65
C VAL A 769 -23.56 -21.43 9.42
N VAL A 770 -23.74 -22.62 8.83
CA VAL A 770 -24.55 -23.69 9.45
C VAL A 770 -23.73 -24.90 9.89
N TYR A 771 -22.41 -24.92 9.63
CA TYR A 771 -21.50 -25.94 10.15
C TYR A 771 -20.41 -25.30 11.00
N TYR A 772 -20.52 -25.50 12.32
CA TYR A 772 -19.55 -25.02 13.29
C TYR A 772 -19.72 -25.76 14.63
N THR A 773 -18.75 -25.65 15.51
CA THR A 773 -18.89 -26.10 16.91
C THR A 773 -18.66 -24.94 17.86
N VAL A 774 -19.22 -25.02 19.06
CA VAL A 774 -19.00 -24.04 20.11
C VAL A 774 -18.45 -24.76 21.34
N ASP A 775 -17.27 -24.36 21.79
CA ASP A 775 -16.64 -24.87 23.01
C ASP A 775 -16.13 -23.72 23.87
N GLY A 776 -16.66 -23.61 25.09
CA GLY A 776 -16.38 -22.49 25.99
C GLY A 776 -16.71 -21.13 25.36
N LEU A 777 -15.67 -20.34 25.09
CA LEU A 777 -15.76 -19.01 24.49
C LEU A 777 -15.52 -19.00 22.97
N TYR A 778 -15.24 -20.16 22.38
CA TYR A 778 -14.80 -20.26 20.99
C TYR A 778 -15.88 -20.87 20.09
N THR A 779 -16.04 -20.29 18.90
CA THR A 779 -16.76 -20.89 17.78
C THR A 779 -15.75 -21.38 16.76
N THR A 780 -15.80 -22.66 16.37
CA THR A 780 -14.86 -23.27 15.42
C THR A 780 -15.55 -23.58 14.10
N ILE A 781 -15.01 -23.02 13.01
CA ILE A 781 -15.54 -23.18 11.65
C ILE A 781 -14.47 -23.88 10.79
N PRO A 782 -14.82 -24.95 10.05
CA PRO A 782 -13.93 -25.55 9.06
C PRO A 782 -13.95 -24.76 7.74
N PHE A 783 -12.80 -24.70 7.07
CA PHE A 783 -12.61 -24.03 5.78
C PHE A 783 -11.84 -24.92 4.81
N SER A 784 -12.14 -24.75 3.52
CA SER A 784 -11.32 -25.16 2.38
C SER A 784 -11.06 -23.91 1.57
N LEU A 785 -9.80 -23.48 1.47
CA LEU A 785 -9.42 -22.25 0.78
C LEU A 785 -8.44 -22.57 -0.35
N GLY A 786 -8.76 -22.11 -1.55
CA GLY A 786 -7.89 -22.13 -2.71
C GLY A 786 -6.68 -21.19 -2.57
N TYR A 787 -5.78 -21.26 -3.54
CA TYR A 787 -4.62 -20.36 -3.63
C TYR A 787 -5.10 -18.91 -3.72
N THR A 788 -4.61 -18.05 -2.82
CA THR A 788 -5.00 -16.62 -2.70
C THR A 788 -6.48 -16.37 -2.39
N GLU A 789 -7.26 -17.39 -2.04
CA GLU A 789 -8.68 -17.22 -1.72
C GLU A 789 -8.86 -16.46 -0.40
N THR A 790 -9.94 -15.69 -0.32
CA THR A 790 -10.33 -14.93 0.88
C THR A 790 -11.71 -15.33 1.35
N ALA A 791 -11.91 -15.34 2.67
CA ALA A 791 -13.23 -15.50 3.28
C ALA A 791 -13.49 -14.38 4.30
N ILE A 792 -14.76 -14.03 4.50
CA ILE A 792 -15.15 -13.04 5.51
C ILE A 792 -16.27 -13.63 6.36
N ILE A 793 -16.06 -13.62 7.69
CA ILE A 793 -17.07 -14.02 8.66
C ILE A 793 -17.48 -12.81 9.48
N LYS A 794 -18.80 -12.59 9.56
CA LYS A 794 -19.40 -11.70 10.54
C LYS A 794 -19.99 -12.54 11.67
N PHE A 795 -19.73 -12.18 12.92
CA PHE A 795 -20.45 -12.72 14.08
C PHE A 795 -21.36 -11.65 14.67
N SER A 796 -22.64 -11.97 14.84
CA SER A 796 -23.62 -11.03 15.40
C SER A 796 -24.52 -11.69 16.44
N LYS A 797 -24.99 -10.89 17.41
CA LYS A 797 -26.07 -11.28 18.34
C LYS A 797 -27.42 -11.34 17.64
N GLU A 798 -27.61 -10.49 16.64
CA GLU A 798 -28.85 -10.35 15.88
C GLU A 798 -28.67 -10.93 14.48
N GLY A 799 -29.53 -11.86 14.08
CA GLY A 799 -29.47 -12.43 12.74
C GLY A 799 -30.44 -13.57 12.54
N ASN A 800 -30.86 -13.78 11.29
CA ASN A 800 -31.62 -14.96 10.88
C ASN A 800 -30.68 -16.18 10.74
N VAL A 801 -29.87 -16.45 11.77
CA VAL A 801 -29.04 -17.65 11.84
C VAL A 801 -29.81 -18.72 12.62
N PRO A 802 -29.98 -19.93 12.07
CA PRO A 802 -30.69 -21.01 12.74
C PRO A 802 -30.21 -21.28 14.18
N HIS A 803 -31.15 -21.65 15.05
CA HIS A 803 -30.81 -22.12 16.41
C HIS A 803 -30.06 -23.45 16.37
N GLU A 804 -30.50 -24.35 15.50
CA GLU A 804 -29.86 -25.64 15.25
C GLU A 804 -28.83 -25.49 14.13
N HIS A 805 -27.65 -26.07 14.33
CA HIS A 805 -26.56 -26.07 13.36
C HIS A 805 -25.90 -27.44 13.35
N ILE A 806 -25.13 -27.71 12.32
CA ILE A 806 -24.38 -28.94 12.15
C ILE A 806 -23.12 -28.85 13.00
N VAL A 807 -22.81 -29.92 13.74
CA VAL A 807 -21.61 -30.03 14.59
C VAL A 807 -20.67 -31.13 14.14
N SER A 808 -21.16 -32.08 13.34
CA SER A 808 -20.34 -33.14 12.75
C SER A 808 -20.94 -33.60 11.43
N THR A 809 -20.09 -33.96 10.49
CA THR A 809 -20.47 -34.50 9.19
C THR A 809 -19.67 -35.76 8.87
N PRO A 810 -20.19 -36.61 7.96
CA PRO A 810 -19.41 -37.67 7.34
C PRO A 810 -18.19 -37.11 6.58
N ASP A 811 -17.20 -37.96 6.31
CA ASP A 811 -16.04 -37.65 5.46
C ASP A 811 -16.43 -37.59 3.97
N VAL A 812 -17.23 -36.58 3.62
CA VAL A 812 -17.69 -36.30 2.25
C VAL A 812 -17.68 -34.80 2.00
N GLU A 813 -17.52 -34.41 0.74
CA GLU A 813 -17.59 -33.00 0.36
C GLU A 813 -19.03 -32.49 0.49
N LEU A 814 -19.21 -31.49 1.36
CA LEU A 814 -20.49 -30.88 1.66
C LEU A 814 -20.37 -29.37 1.47
N TYR A 815 -21.34 -28.78 0.78
CA TYR A 815 -21.49 -27.34 0.73
C TYR A 815 -22.68 -26.95 1.59
N PHE A 816 -22.44 -26.02 2.50
CA PHE A 816 -23.40 -25.67 3.54
C PHE A 816 -24.11 -24.36 3.19
N ARG A 817 -25.44 -24.33 3.32
CA ARG A 817 -26.21 -23.10 3.14
C ARG A 817 -27.45 -23.08 4.02
N HIS A 818 -27.98 -21.88 4.22
CA HIS A 818 -29.27 -21.67 4.87
C HIS A 818 -30.30 -21.16 3.87
N PHE A 819 -31.54 -21.67 3.94
CA PHE A 819 -32.68 -21.16 3.17
C PHE A 819 -33.72 -20.50 4.07
N ALA A 820 -34.00 -19.23 3.79
CA ALA A 820 -34.90 -18.41 4.60
C ALA A 820 -36.36 -18.90 4.63
N THR A 821 -36.79 -19.69 3.63
CA THR A 821 -38.20 -20.12 3.49
C THR A 821 -38.61 -21.26 4.42
N SER A 822 -37.67 -22.09 4.87
CA SER A 822 -37.94 -23.24 5.76
C SER A 822 -37.52 -23.00 7.21
N GLY A 823 -36.70 -21.96 7.48
CA GLY A 823 -36.19 -21.65 8.83
C GLY A 823 -35.25 -22.71 9.40
N ARG A 824 -34.84 -23.69 8.60
CA ARG A 824 -33.97 -24.81 8.98
C ARG A 824 -32.61 -24.71 8.28
N PRO A 825 -31.53 -25.22 8.88
CA PRO A 825 -30.27 -25.39 8.15
C PRO A 825 -30.48 -26.41 7.01
N SER A 826 -29.74 -26.24 5.93
CA SER A 826 -29.77 -27.19 4.81
C SER A 826 -28.35 -27.55 4.41
N VAL A 827 -28.17 -28.74 3.86
CA VAL A 827 -26.89 -29.21 3.35
C VAL A 827 -27.06 -29.56 1.90
N ARG A 828 -26.11 -29.12 1.08
CA ARG A 828 -25.97 -29.60 -0.28
C ARG A 828 -24.91 -30.68 -0.26
N ILE A 829 -25.33 -31.87 -0.66
CA ILE A 829 -24.49 -33.06 -0.62
C ILE A 829 -23.87 -33.26 -2.00
N PHE A 830 -22.55 -33.35 -2.04
CA PHE A 830 -21.73 -33.63 -3.23
C PHE A 830 -21.09 -35.02 -3.09
N ALA A 831 -21.87 -36.00 -2.63
CA ALA A 831 -21.33 -37.32 -2.37
C ALA A 831 -21.13 -38.10 -3.69
N GLN A 832 -19.87 -38.41 -4.02
CA GLN A 832 -19.57 -39.49 -4.96
C GLN A 832 -19.59 -40.84 -4.22
N GLY A 833 -20.75 -41.49 -4.16
CA GLY A 833 -20.91 -42.82 -3.55
C GLY A 833 -21.91 -42.86 -2.39
N ASP A 834 -22.00 -44.01 -1.72
CA ASP A 834 -22.90 -44.22 -0.58
C ASP A 834 -22.33 -43.54 0.68
N VAL A 835 -23.07 -42.58 1.22
CA VAL A 835 -22.78 -41.97 2.53
C VAL A 835 -23.47 -42.82 3.61
N ASN A 836 -22.68 -43.42 4.50
CA ASN A 836 -23.19 -44.34 5.53
C ASN A 836 -23.15 -43.77 6.95
N GLU A 837 -22.70 -42.52 7.11
CA GLU A 837 -22.65 -41.84 8.40
C GLU A 837 -23.68 -40.69 8.44
N PRO A 838 -24.32 -40.42 9.59
CA PRO A 838 -25.29 -39.35 9.71
C PRO A 838 -24.62 -37.98 9.93
N ILE A 839 -25.34 -36.93 9.56
CA ILE A 839 -25.03 -35.55 9.98
C ILE A 839 -25.53 -35.37 11.42
N VAL A 840 -24.69 -34.80 12.29
CA VAL A 840 -25.05 -34.53 13.69
C VAL A 840 -25.39 -33.06 13.86
N LEU A 841 -26.58 -32.79 14.41
CA LEU A 841 -27.02 -31.44 14.76
C LEU A 841 -26.63 -31.08 16.19
N SER A 842 -26.60 -29.79 16.48
CA SER A 842 -26.25 -29.22 17.79
C SER A 842 -27.21 -29.62 18.92
N ASN A 843 -28.41 -30.11 18.59
CA ASN A 843 -29.38 -30.66 19.55
C ASN A 843 -29.19 -32.18 19.80
N GLY A 844 -28.18 -32.81 19.17
CA GLY A 844 -27.90 -34.25 19.25
C GLY A 844 -28.69 -35.11 18.26
N SER A 845 -29.54 -34.52 17.42
CA SER A 845 -30.28 -35.24 16.39
C SER A 845 -29.34 -35.73 15.29
N LEU A 846 -29.63 -36.93 14.77
CA LEU A 846 -28.92 -37.54 13.66
C LEU A 846 -29.80 -37.45 12.41
N VAL A 847 -29.24 -36.92 11.32
CA VAL A 847 -29.89 -36.86 10.01
C VAL A 847 -29.15 -37.79 9.05
N GLU A 848 -29.83 -38.85 8.63
CA GLU A 848 -29.29 -39.82 7.68
C GLU A 848 -29.15 -39.20 6.28
N VAL A 849 -28.01 -39.44 5.64
CA VAL A 849 -27.74 -38.99 4.27
C VAL A 849 -28.00 -40.13 3.29
N HIS A 850 -29.18 -40.14 2.68
CA HIS A 850 -29.54 -41.15 1.67
C HIS A 850 -29.68 -40.52 0.29
N SER A 851 -28.59 -40.33 -0.46
CA SER A 851 -28.68 -39.88 -1.85
C SER A 851 -27.43 -40.20 -2.68
N PRO A 852 -27.52 -41.05 -3.71
CA PRO A 852 -26.50 -41.08 -4.76
C PRO A 852 -26.65 -39.83 -5.63
N VAL A 853 -25.68 -38.92 -5.55
CA VAL A 853 -25.64 -37.72 -6.40
C VAL A 853 -25.02 -38.09 -7.75
N PRO A 854 -25.58 -37.62 -8.89
CA PRO A 854 -24.94 -37.84 -10.18
C PRO A 854 -23.51 -37.26 -10.21
N LYS A 855 -22.58 -37.95 -10.87
CA LYS A 855 -21.20 -37.48 -11.00
C LYS A 855 -21.12 -36.14 -11.73
N ALA A 856 -20.14 -35.32 -11.36
CA ALA A 856 -19.74 -34.16 -12.15
C ALA A 856 -19.43 -34.57 -13.59
N PHE A 857 -19.75 -33.69 -14.54
CA PHE A 857 -19.47 -33.93 -15.95
C PHE A 857 -18.94 -32.68 -16.63
N SER A 858 -17.91 -32.88 -17.45
CA SER A 858 -17.26 -31.82 -18.21
C SER A 858 -18.06 -31.46 -19.45
N LEU A 859 -18.20 -30.17 -19.69
CA LEU A 859 -18.90 -29.62 -20.85
C LEU A 859 -18.00 -29.72 -22.09
N LYS A 860 -18.60 -29.99 -23.26
CA LYS A 860 -17.90 -30.25 -24.52
C LYS A 860 -18.60 -29.58 -25.70
N LYS A 861 -18.03 -29.67 -26.90
CA LYS A 861 -18.59 -29.07 -28.14
C LYS A 861 -18.77 -27.56 -28.01
N TRP A 862 -17.71 -26.89 -27.61
CA TRP A 862 -17.69 -25.44 -27.47
C TRP A 862 -17.59 -24.75 -28.82
N THR A 863 -18.25 -23.62 -28.95
CA THR A 863 -17.98 -22.63 -29.99
C THR A 863 -17.25 -21.47 -29.33
N LEU A 864 -16.03 -21.18 -29.78
CA LEU A 864 -15.26 -20.01 -29.36
C LEU A 864 -15.30 -18.98 -30.47
N THR A 865 -15.80 -17.77 -30.20
CA THR A 865 -15.56 -16.61 -31.07
C THR A 865 -14.62 -15.67 -30.37
N VAL A 866 -13.43 -15.45 -30.93
CA VAL A 866 -12.48 -14.45 -30.45
C VAL A 866 -12.77 -13.16 -31.20
N GLU A 867 -13.25 -12.14 -30.49
CA GLU A 867 -13.25 -10.75 -30.94
C GLU A 867 -11.85 -10.20 -30.72
N GLN A 868 -11.08 -10.16 -31.80
CA GLN A 868 -9.72 -9.66 -31.84
C GLN A 868 -9.76 -8.13 -31.78
N TRP A 869 -8.95 -7.56 -30.89
CA TRP A 869 -8.77 -6.12 -30.76
C TRP A 869 -7.43 -5.76 -31.42
N LEU A 870 -7.48 -5.36 -32.69
CA LEU A 870 -6.30 -5.02 -33.46
C LEU A 870 -5.97 -3.52 -33.35
N PRO A 871 -4.71 -3.13 -33.53
CA PRO A 871 -4.35 -1.72 -33.58
C PRO A 871 -5.06 -1.02 -34.77
N PRO A 872 -5.44 0.27 -34.62
CA PRO A 872 -5.98 1.03 -35.72
C PRO A 872 -4.96 1.17 -36.87
N THR A 873 -5.47 1.29 -38.10
CA THR A 873 -4.60 1.51 -39.28
C THR A 873 -3.69 2.72 -39.13
N ASP A 874 -4.20 3.81 -38.54
CA ASP A 874 -3.39 4.94 -38.07
C ASP A 874 -3.21 4.84 -36.56
N LEU A 875 -2.00 4.48 -36.12
CA LEU A 875 -1.67 4.32 -34.70
C LEU A 875 -1.87 5.61 -33.88
N TYR A 876 -1.85 6.79 -34.49
CA TYR A 876 -2.06 8.05 -33.78
C TYR A 876 -3.54 8.37 -33.54
N ASN A 877 -4.46 7.62 -34.16
CA ASN A 877 -5.89 7.79 -33.93
C ASN A 877 -6.36 6.95 -32.74
N VAL A 878 -6.04 7.40 -31.53
CA VAL A 878 -6.35 6.69 -30.27
C VAL A 878 -7.83 6.71 -29.89
N GLU A 879 -8.66 7.54 -30.56
CA GLU A 879 -10.12 7.51 -30.36
C GLU A 879 -10.74 6.20 -30.85
N ILE A 880 -10.08 5.51 -31.79
CA ILE A 880 -10.44 4.14 -32.14
C ILE A 880 -9.96 3.22 -31.01
N VAL A 881 -10.91 2.68 -30.23
CA VAL A 881 -10.62 1.74 -29.13
C VAL A 881 -9.84 0.52 -29.64
N ALA A 882 -10.28 -0.07 -30.76
CA ALA A 882 -9.57 -1.11 -31.51
C ALA A 882 -10.25 -1.33 -32.87
N ASP A 883 -9.48 -1.78 -33.88
CA ASP A 883 -10.02 -2.34 -35.11
C ASP A 883 -10.48 -3.80 -34.82
N LYS A 884 -11.77 -3.95 -34.51
CA LYS A 884 -12.32 -5.25 -34.06
C LYS A 884 -12.62 -6.21 -35.20
N SER A 885 -12.19 -7.46 -35.09
CA SER A 885 -12.56 -8.54 -36.02
C SER A 885 -12.82 -9.86 -35.31
N ASN A 886 -13.76 -10.66 -35.82
CA ASN A 886 -14.13 -11.92 -35.19
C ASN A 886 -13.59 -13.13 -35.95
N ILE A 887 -13.05 -14.09 -35.20
CA ILE A 887 -12.69 -15.42 -35.71
C ILE A 887 -13.31 -16.50 -34.83
N THR A 888 -13.93 -17.50 -35.46
CA THR A 888 -14.71 -18.53 -34.74
C THR A 888 -14.11 -19.92 -34.94
N PHE A 889 -14.03 -20.66 -33.83
CA PHE A 889 -13.53 -22.03 -33.75
C PHE A 889 -14.58 -22.96 -33.16
N SER A 890 -14.62 -24.20 -33.65
CA SER A 890 -15.39 -25.29 -33.06
C SER A 890 -14.44 -26.19 -32.28
N LEU A 891 -14.62 -26.27 -30.97
CA LEU A 891 -13.76 -27.02 -30.04
C LEU A 891 -14.53 -28.26 -29.54
N PRO A 892 -14.28 -29.46 -30.10
CA PRO A 892 -15.09 -30.64 -29.79
C PRO A 892 -14.83 -31.23 -28.39
N GLY A 893 -13.63 -31.01 -27.83
CA GLY A 893 -13.18 -31.56 -26.55
C GLY A 893 -13.82 -30.89 -25.32
N SER A 894 -13.58 -31.49 -24.15
CA SER A 894 -13.94 -30.91 -22.84
C SER A 894 -12.80 -30.10 -22.21
N ASN A 895 -11.56 -30.48 -22.49
CA ASN A 895 -10.38 -29.75 -22.06
C ASN A 895 -10.10 -28.61 -23.06
N LEU A 896 -10.31 -27.39 -22.62
CA LEU A 896 -10.04 -26.18 -23.39
C LEU A 896 -8.57 -25.78 -23.23
N GLU A 897 -8.00 -25.21 -24.29
CA GLU A 897 -6.60 -24.81 -24.37
C GLU A 897 -6.49 -23.29 -24.50
N SER A 898 -5.29 -22.77 -24.27
CA SER A 898 -5.02 -21.35 -24.53
C SER A 898 -5.22 -21.00 -26.00
N TRP A 899 -5.58 -19.74 -26.27
CA TRP A 899 -5.85 -19.26 -27.62
C TRP A 899 -4.71 -19.52 -28.60
N SER A 900 -3.46 -19.33 -28.15
CA SER A 900 -2.24 -19.59 -28.92
C SER A 900 -2.09 -21.07 -29.31
N SER A 901 -2.56 -22.00 -28.48
CA SER A 901 -2.56 -23.44 -28.76
C SER A 901 -3.69 -23.86 -29.71
N ILE A 902 -4.81 -23.12 -29.73
CA ILE A 902 -5.95 -23.40 -30.62
C ILE A 902 -5.60 -23.07 -32.09
N SER A 903 -4.88 -21.98 -32.35
CA SER A 903 -4.48 -21.58 -33.69
C SER A 903 -3.31 -20.61 -33.68
N ASP A 904 -2.36 -20.80 -34.60
CA ASP A 904 -1.26 -19.85 -34.86
C ASP A 904 -1.75 -18.41 -35.14
N SER A 905 -2.97 -18.27 -35.67
CA SER A 905 -3.59 -16.95 -35.94
C SER A 905 -3.94 -16.17 -34.67
N LEU A 906 -3.91 -16.81 -33.50
CA LEU A 906 -4.24 -16.23 -32.20
C LEU A 906 -3.03 -15.95 -31.30
N ILE A 907 -1.80 -16.20 -31.76
CA ILE A 907 -0.57 -16.01 -30.96
C ILE A 907 -0.40 -14.55 -30.51
N ASN A 908 -0.55 -13.60 -31.43
CA ASN A 908 -0.39 -12.16 -31.17
C ASN A 908 -1.74 -11.44 -31.10
N VAL A 909 -2.74 -12.09 -30.49
CA VAL A 909 -4.10 -11.57 -30.42
C VAL A 909 -4.47 -11.31 -28.97
N SER A 910 -5.04 -10.13 -28.76
CA SER A 910 -5.74 -9.73 -27.54
C SER A 910 -7.19 -9.40 -27.87
N GLY A 911 -8.08 -9.47 -26.88
CA GLY A 911 -9.49 -9.15 -27.05
C GLY A 911 -10.40 -9.94 -26.12
N ILE A 912 -11.58 -10.32 -26.61
CA ILE A 912 -12.61 -11.03 -25.83
C ILE A 912 -12.92 -12.37 -26.49
N GLY A 913 -12.85 -13.45 -25.72
CA GLY A 913 -13.28 -14.79 -26.13
C GLY A 913 -14.69 -15.09 -25.64
N TYR A 914 -15.61 -15.30 -26.58
CA TYR A 914 -16.98 -15.72 -26.32
C TYR A 914 -17.11 -17.24 -26.50
N TYR A 915 -17.21 -17.96 -25.39
CA TYR A 915 -17.38 -19.40 -25.32
C TYR A 915 -18.86 -19.76 -25.17
N ASN A 916 -19.39 -20.58 -26.07
CA ASN A 916 -20.77 -21.06 -26.03
C ASN A 916 -20.82 -22.58 -26.06
N THR A 917 -21.64 -23.17 -25.20
CA THR A 917 -21.96 -24.60 -25.24
C THR A 917 -23.37 -24.87 -24.76
N THR A 918 -23.80 -26.12 -24.86
CA THR A 918 -25.09 -26.58 -24.35
C THR A 918 -24.96 -27.88 -23.59
N PHE A 919 -25.77 -28.05 -22.56
CA PHE A 919 -25.86 -29.30 -21.80
C PHE A 919 -27.31 -29.63 -21.47
N HIS A 920 -27.58 -30.87 -21.06
CA HIS A 920 -28.92 -31.32 -20.68
C HIS A 920 -29.06 -31.41 -19.15
N TRP A 921 -30.21 -31.00 -18.62
CA TRP A 921 -30.53 -31.06 -17.20
C TRP A 921 -31.95 -31.60 -16.94
N PRO A 922 -32.18 -32.54 -16.00
CA PRO A 922 -31.16 -33.23 -15.21
C PRO A 922 -30.27 -34.14 -16.07
N PRO A 923 -29.10 -34.57 -15.59
CA PRO A 923 -28.23 -35.50 -16.31
C PRO A 923 -28.97 -36.82 -16.59
N SER A 924 -28.69 -37.43 -17.74
CA SER A 924 -29.37 -38.66 -18.18
C SER A 924 -29.35 -39.76 -17.11
N GLY A 925 -30.53 -40.29 -16.78
CA GLY A 925 -30.68 -41.36 -15.78
C GLY A 925 -30.93 -40.87 -14.35
N CYS A 926 -31.01 -39.56 -14.12
CA CYS A 926 -31.35 -38.99 -12.82
C CYS A 926 -32.83 -38.55 -12.75
N THR A 927 -33.51 -38.87 -11.64
CA THR A 927 -34.93 -38.53 -11.38
C THR A 927 -35.12 -37.86 -10.01
N HIS A 928 -34.07 -37.26 -9.44
CA HIS A 928 -34.16 -36.59 -8.14
C HIS A 928 -34.92 -35.26 -8.24
N ASP A 929 -35.98 -35.12 -7.42
CA ASP A 929 -36.82 -33.93 -7.36
C ASP A 929 -36.13 -32.70 -6.69
N GLN A 930 -35.00 -32.91 -5.99
CA GLN A 930 -34.23 -31.88 -5.28
C GLN A 930 -32.80 -31.69 -5.84
N LEU A 931 -32.61 -31.96 -7.13
CA LEU A 931 -31.31 -31.86 -7.78
C LEU A 931 -30.94 -30.40 -8.08
N GLY A 932 -29.81 -29.95 -7.57
CA GLY A 932 -29.17 -28.67 -7.90
C GLY A 932 -27.86 -28.85 -8.66
N ALA A 933 -27.26 -27.75 -9.10
CA ALA A 933 -26.04 -27.73 -9.91
C ALA A 933 -25.11 -26.59 -9.51
N LEU A 934 -23.83 -26.90 -9.29
CA LEU A 934 -22.75 -25.91 -9.34
C LEU A 934 -22.11 -25.90 -10.73
N LEU A 935 -21.67 -24.73 -11.17
CA LEU A 935 -20.79 -24.56 -12.31
C LEU A 935 -19.38 -24.27 -11.77
N THR A 936 -18.41 -25.07 -12.20
CA THR A 936 -16.99 -24.83 -11.93
C THR A 936 -16.29 -24.44 -13.23
N ILE A 937 -15.53 -23.34 -13.18
CA ILE A 937 -14.74 -22.84 -14.31
C ILE A 937 -13.27 -22.78 -13.83
N PRO A 938 -12.28 -23.14 -14.67
CA PRO A 938 -10.88 -22.91 -14.33
C PRO A 938 -10.60 -21.43 -14.00
N PRO A 939 -9.57 -21.12 -13.20
CA PRO A 939 -9.20 -19.74 -12.88
C PRO A 939 -9.05 -18.87 -14.15
N ILE A 940 -9.57 -17.64 -14.11
CA ILE A 940 -9.52 -16.69 -15.21
C ILE A 940 -8.74 -15.46 -14.75
N PRO A 941 -7.49 -15.25 -15.19
CA PRO A 941 -6.62 -14.21 -14.62
C PRO A 941 -7.17 -12.77 -14.73
N GLN A 942 -7.87 -12.46 -15.81
CA GLN A 942 -8.26 -11.08 -16.13
C GLN A 942 -9.73 -10.78 -15.88
N GLY A 943 -10.62 -11.19 -16.79
CA GLY A 943 -12.02 -10.78 -16.74
C GLY A 943 -12.96 -11.89 -17.15
N ILE A 944 -14.04 -12.09 -16.41
CA ILE A 944 -15.08 -13.09 -16.72
C ILE A 944 -16.49 -12.54 -16.47
N THR A 945 -17.39 -12.86 -17.41
CA THR A 945 -18.85 -12.76 -17.24
C THR A 945 -19.48 -14.07 -17.70
N VAL A 946 -20.51 -14.54 -16.98
CA VAL A 946 -21.16 -15.81 -17.28
C VAL A 946 -22.66 -15.61 -17.39
N SER A 947 -23.30 -16.22 -18.39
CA SER A 947 -24.74 -16.29 -18.47
C SER A 947 -25.22 -17.71 -18.78
N LEU A 948 -26.37 -18.05 -18.21
CA LEU A 948 -27.04 -19.33 -18.44
C LEU A 948 -28.48 -19.06 -18.88
N ASN A 949 -28.88 -19.64 -20.01
CA ASN A 949 -30.20 -19.48 -20.60
C ASN A 949 -30.60 -18.00 -20.82
N GLY A 950 -29.62 -17.17 -21.19
CA GLY A 950 -29.80 -15.73 -21.44
C GLY A 950 -29.89 -14.87 -20.18
N LYS A 951 -29.68 -15.43 -18.99
CA LYS A 951 -29.60 -14.69 -17.73
C LYS A 951 -28.15 -14.64 -17.25
N GLU A 952 -27.66 -13.43 -16.96
CA GLU A 952 -26.35 -13.24 -16.33
C GLU A 952 -26.34 -13.85 -14.92
N LEU A 953 -25.24 -14.51 -14.59
CA LEU A 953 -25.01 -15.07 -13.26
C LEU A 953 -24.41 -14.00 -12.34
N PRO A 954 -24.47 -14.17 -11.01
CA PRO A 954 -23.75 -13.31 -10.08
C PRO A 954 -22.25 -13.30 -10.36
N ASN A 955 -21.56 -12.23 -9.92
CA ASN A 955 -20.11 -12.10 -9.99
C ASN A 955 -19.42 -13.37 -9.46
N VAL A 956 -18.39 -13.80 -10.16
CA VAL A 956 -17.66 -15.03 -9.87
C VAL A 956 -16.26 -14.68 -9.36
N ASP A 957 -15.77 -15.42 -8.38
CA ASP A 957 -14.36 -15.33 -7.95
C ASP A 957 -13.46 -15.78 -9.10
N ILE A 958 -12.61 -14.89 -9.59
CA ILE A 958 -11.75 -15.16 -10.74
C ILE A 958 -10.60 -16.14 -10.43
N THR A 959 -10.22 -16.27 -9.16
CA THR A 959 -9.18 -17.20 -8.68
C THR A 959 -9.72 -18.59 -8.37
N HIS A 960 -11.00 -18.68 -7.97
CA HIS A 960 -11.68 -19.95 -7.73
C HIS A 960 -13.15 -19.93 -8.23
N PRO A 961 -13.38 -19.99 -9.56
CA PRO A 961 -14.70 -19.75 -10.14
C PRO A 961 -15.74 -20.86 -9.88
N ILE A 962 -16.45 -20.79 -8.76
CA ILE A 962 -17.56 -21.69 -8.43
C ILE A 962 -18.84 -20.90 -8.19
N VAL A 963 -19.91 -21.25 -8.92
CA VAL A 963 -21.21 -20.58 -8.80
C VAL A 963 -22.37 -21.59 -8.77
N ASP A 964 -23.34 -21.35 -7.91
CA ASP A 964 -24.57 -22.12 -7.89
C ASP A 964 -25.52 -21.66 -9.00
N ILE A 965 -25.79 -22.57 -9.94
CA ILE A 965 -26.63 -22.32 -11.11
C ILE A 965 -28.01 -22.97 -10.98
N SER A 966 -28.37 -23.50 -9.82
CA SER A 966 -29.63 -24.25 -9.62
C SER A 966 -30.88 -23.44 -9.93
N ALA A 967 -30.86 -22.13 -9.67
CA ALA A 967 -31.96 -21.22 -10.01
C ALA A 967 -32.02 -20.83 -11.50
N TYR A 968 -31.00 -21.20 -12.28
CA TYR A 968 -30.80 -20.78 -13.67
C TYR A 968 -30.91 -21.95 -14.66
N VAL A 969 -30.70 -23.19 -14.21
CA VAL A 969 -30.91 -24.38 -15.03
C VAL A 969 -32.40 -24.59 -15.34
N GLN A 970 -32.68 -25.08 -16.54
CA GLN A 970 -34.01 -25.42 -17.01
C GLN A 970 -34.06 -26.89 -17.44
N GLN A 971 -35.27 -27.44 -17.57
CA GLN A 971 -35.45 -28.81 -18.02
C GLN A 971 -34.96 -28.98 -19.46
N ASP A 972 -34.32 -30.12 -19.70
CA ASP A 972 -33.69 -30.50 -20.96
C ASP A 972 -32.53 -29.57 -21.34
N LYS A 973 -32.59 -28.89 -22.49
CA LYS A 973 -31.45 -28.15 -23.04
C LYS A 973 -31.19 -26.84 -22.30
N ASN A 974 -29.95 -26.64 -21.88
CA ASN A 974 -29.41 -25.42 -21.29
C ASN A 974 -28.34 -24.81 -22.21
N VAL A 975 -28.27 -23.49 -22.28
CA VAL A 975 -27.28 -22.74 -23.08
C VAL A 975 -26.40 -21.95 -22.15
N LEU A 976 -25.11 -22.30 -22.11
CA LEU A 976 -24.09 -21.63 -21.31
C LEU A 976 -23.23 -20.74 -22.21
N SER A 977 -23.08 -19.49 -21.81
CA SER A 977 -22.23 -18.50 -22.47
C SER A 977 -21.27 -17.89 -21.46
N ILE A 978 -19.97 -17.97 -21.75
CA ILE A 978 -18.89 -17.40 -20.93
C ILE A 978 -18.10 -16.44 -21.81
N SER A 979 -17.96 -15.19 -21.37
CA SER A 979 -17.03 -14.23 -21.97
C SER A 979 -15.81 -14.11 -21.07
N VAL A 980 -14.62 -14.25 -21.65
CA VAL A 980 -13.35 -14.00 -20.96
C VAL A 980 -12.53 -12.98 -21.73
N ALA A 981 -11.89 -12.06 -21.02
CA ALA A 981 -11.04 -11.04 -21.62
C ALA A 981 -9.56 -11.37 -21.43
N SER A 982 -8.74 -10.93 -22.38
CA SER A 982 -7.28 -10.91 -22.24
C SER A 982 -6.77 -9.55 -21.76
N THR A 983 -5.47 -9.47 -21.48
CA THR A 983 -4.74 -8.18 -21.46
C THR A 983 -4.43 -7.74 -22.90
N LEU A 984 -3.79 -6.58 -23.08
CA LEU A 984 -3.33 -6.08 -24.38
C LEU A 984 -1.92 -6.56 -24.80
N TRP A 985 -1.19 -7.23 -23.91
CA TRP A 985 0.22 -7.54 -24.14
C TRP A 985 0.53 -8.24 -25.47
N ASN A 986 -0.18 -9.34 -25.78
CA ASN A 986 0.16 -10.14 -26.96
C ASN A 986 -0.05 -9.38 -28.28
N VAL A 987 -1.05 -8.50 -28.38
CA VAL A 987 -1.27 -7.70 -29.60
C VAL A 987 -0.33 -6.50 -29.69
N LEU A 988 0.15 -5.98 -28.56
CA LEU A 988 1.11 -4.87 -28.53
C LEU A 988 2.53 -5.34 -28.88
N THR A 989 2.89 -6.56 -28.50
CA THR A 989 4.25 -7.12 -28.66
C THR A 989 4.82 -6.92 -30.09
N PRO A 990 4.12 -7.25 -31.19
CA PRO A 990 4.66 -7.08 -32.55
C PRO A 990 4.82 -5.63 -33.02
N ILE A 991 4.14 -4.69 -32.37
CA ILE A 991 4.18 -3.26 -32.71
C ILE A 991 4.90 -2.43 -31.67
N TRP A 992 5.42 -3.04 -30.60
CA TRP A 992 6.10 -2.36 -29.49
C TRP A 992 7.10 -1.28 -29.93
N PRO A 993 8.00 -1.53 -30.92
CA PRO A 993 8.96 -0.50 -31.36
C PRO A 993 8.34 0.70 -32.07
N LYS A 994 7.05 0.64 -32.42
CA LYS A 994 6.28 1.73 -33.04
C LYS A 994 5.46 2.52 -32.04
N LEU A 995 5.38 2.07 -30.78
CA LEU A 995 4.59 2.70 -29.75
C LEU A 995 5.29 3.93 -29.17
N SER A 996 4.52 4.98 -28.93
CA SER A 996 4.99 6.22 -28.33
C SER A 996 3.94 6.82 -27.39
N THR A 997 4.39 7.50 -26.33
CA THR A 997 3.56 8.25 -25.37
C THR A 997 4.26 9.58 -25.08
N GLY A 998 3.61 10.71 -25.36
CA GLY A 998 4.17 12.04 -25.06
C GLY A 998 5.58 12.28 -25.64
N ARG A 999 5.91 11.73 -26.82
CA ARG A 999 7.26 11.70 -27.46
C ARG A 999 8.25 10.66 -26.93
N SER A 1000 7.94 9.97 -25.84
CA SER A 1000 8.71 8.82 -25.36
C SER A 1000 8.42 7.59 -26.22
N THR A 1001 9.43 6.80 -26.54
CA THR A 1001 9.26 5.47 -27.16
C THR A 1001 9.03 4.41 -26.07
N ALA A 1002 8.25 3.37 -26.38
CA ALA A 1002 8.04 2.28 -25.44
C ALA A 1002 9.37 1.61 -25.03
N THR A 1003 9.65 1.62 -23.72
CA THR A 1003 10.91 1.18 -23.11
C THR A 1003 10.61 0.43 -21.81
N PRO A 1004 11.32 -0.66 -21.49
CA PRO A 1004 12.37 -1.31 -22.29
C PRO A 1004 11.85 -1.96 -23.59
N SER A 1005 12.77 -2.42 -24.47
CA SER A 1005 12.36 -3.20 -25.65
C SER A 1005 11.81 -4.57 -25.23
N VAL A 1006 11.02 -5.24 -26.08
CA VAL A 1006 10.49 -6.59 -25.79
C VAL A 1006 11.62 -7.58 -25.50
N GLU A 1007 12.72 -7.52 -26.24
CA GLU A 1007 13.89 -8.38 -26.01
C GLU A 1007 14.54 -8.10 -24.65
N ALA A 1008 14.55 -6.83 -24.24
CA ALA A 1008 15.01 -6.45 -22.91
C ALA A 1008 14.05 -6.97 -21.83
N PHE A 1009 12.73 -6.83 -21.96
CA PHE A 1009 11.77 -7.47 -21.05
C PHE A 1009 12.04 -8.97 -20.90
N GLN A 1010 12.18 -9.68 -22.02
CA GLN A 1010 12.42 -11.13 -22.05
C GLN A 1010 13.76 -11.52 -21.44
N ALA A 1011 14.81 -10.74 -21.67
CA ALA A 1011 16.12 -10.96 -21.05
C ALA A 1011 16.07 -10.83 -19.52
N LEU A 1012 15.10 -10.06 -19.00
CA LEU A 1012 14.85 -9.87 -17.56
C LEU A 1012 13.84 -10.90 -16.99
N GLY A 1013 13.33 -11.82 -17.82
CA GLY A 1013 12.33 -12.81 -17.41
C GLY A 1013 10.88 -12.32 -17.46
N PHE A 1014 10.63 -11.14 -18.00
CA PHE A 1014 9.31 -10.53 -18.20
C PHE A 1014 8.86 -10.59 -19.67
N GLY A 1015 7.64 -10.16 -19.96
CA GLY A 1015 7.19 -9.97 -21.34
C GLY A 1015 7.06 -11.24 -22.19
N ALA A 1016 6.93 -12.41 -21.55
CA ALA A 1016 6.48 -13.61 -22.24
C ALA A 1016 5.05 -13.41 -22.77
N LEU A 1017 4.70 -14.00 -23.91
CA LEU A 1017 3.31 -14.02 -24.35
C LEU A 1017 2.46 -14.72 -23.31
N GLN A 1018 1.31 -14.14 -23.01
CA GLN A 1018 0.40 -14.65 -22.00
C GLN A 1018 -0.57 -15.65 -22.61
N ASP A 1019 -0.87 -16.71 -21.87
CA ASP A 1019 -1.93 -17.65 -22.25
C ASP A 1019 -3.30 -17.04 -21.97
N TYR A 1020 -4.14 -16.96 -23.01
CA TYR A 1020 -5.49 -16.38 -22.92
C TYR A 1020 -6.57 -17.44 -23.15
N GLY A 1021 -7.74 -17.19 -22.57
CA GLY A 1021 -8.92 -18.05 -22.71
C GLY A 1021 -9.22 -18.87 -21.46
N ILE A 1022 -10.16 -19.80 -21.60
CA ILE A 1022 -10.45 -20.81 -20.58
C ILE A 1022 -9.49 -21.98 -20.80
N ILE A 1023 -8.65 -22.29 -19.81
CA ILE A 1023 -7.66 -23.37 -19.89
C ILE A 1023 -8.01 -24.43 -18.85
N GLY A 1024 -8.38 -25.63 -19.32
CA GLY A 1024 -8.90 -26.70 -18.48
C GLY A 1024 -10.35 -27.07 -18.79
N GLU A 1025 -11.02 -27.71 -17.85
CA GLU A 1025 -12.39 -28.19 -18.02
C GLU A 1025 -13.40 -27.32 -17.26
N VAL A 1026 -14.46 -26.89 -17.95
CA VAL A 1026 -15.66 -26.36 -17.31
C VAL A 1026 -16.59 -27.51 -17.00
N GLN A 1027 -17.01 -27.63 -15.73
CA GLN A 1027 -17.81 -28.75 -15.28
C GLN A 1027 -19.12 -28.30 -14.64
N VAL A 1028 -20.15 -29.12 -14.80
CA VAL A 1028 -21.36 -29.03 -13.98
C VAL A 1028 -21.27 -30.11 -12.93
N VAL A 1029 -21.39 -29.70 -11.67
CA VAL A 1029 -21.33 -30.57 -10.49
C VAL A 1029 -22.73 -30.65 -9.88
N PRO A 1030 -23.47 -31.75 -10.12
CA PRO A 1030 -24.77 -31.97 -9.51
C PRO A 1030 -24.64 -32.09 -7.99
N TYR A 1031 -25.65 -31.63 -7.25
CA TYR A 1031 -25.79 -31.84 -5.82
C TYR A 1031 -27.24 -32.14 -5.46
N VAL A 1032 -27.47 -32.79 -4.32
CA VAL A 1032 -28.81 -32.94 -3.75
C VAL A 1032 -28.92 -32.07 -2.50
N GLY A 1033 -29.98 -31.25 -2.44
CA GLY A 1033 -30.28 -30.46 -1.25
C GLY A 1033 -31.04 -31.29 -0.22
N LEU A 1034 -30.56 -31.28 1.03
CA LEU A 1034 -31.20 -31.90 2.18
C LEU A 1034 -31.54 -30.81 3.21
N ASP A 1035 -32.83 -30.63 3.48
CA ASP A 1035 -33.30 -29.82 4.60
C ASP A 1035 -33.16 -30.62 5.89
N LEU A 1036 -32.49 -30.06 6.90
CA LEU A 1036 -32.18 -30.73 8.16
C LEU A 1036 -33.23 -30.47 9.25
#